data_AF-A0A8K0UEC7-F1
#
_entry.id   AF-A0A8K0UEC7-F1
#
_cell.length_a   1.000
_cell.length_b   1.000
_cell.length_c   1.000
_cell.angle_alpha   90.00
_cell.angle_beta   90.00
_cell.angle_gamma   90.00
#
_symmetry.space_group_name_H-M   'P 1'
#
loop_
_entity.id
_entity.type
_entity.pdbx_description
1 polymer ?
#
loop_
_entity_poly.entity_id
_entity_poly.type
_entity_poly.pdbx_seq_one_letter_code
_entity_poly.pdbx_strand_id
1 'polypeptide(L)'
;MPTAFKLVVFHTASDLSGKTAEELLGDQNETLQVIIQHRSSNAHDDQTFRTLEETGAAFHVINEGIIGVFKLSLGAEDKGPTHLRAQISRMGTIRQVCSLSSAYPWSIPLKTLPEVSYWTVIRGRDGEMFIRPGKDVEELILSSLESDADKNLVLASKDDLALYMLERLQSLLDGTANTTSPSDSSNRHRIRRLLVRLCLDSGILPPSLLLTGIKCEDTDPVGMGGYADIFRGTYEGGRVALKRLRVFLSVVGSQHLFLREALVWRHLRHPHILPFLGIDQVTFKSQLCMVLPWMQYGDINQCMKALQDGGDEIPYLRWVTEIGQGMAYLHNEHVVHADLRGANILIDETLGVRLSDFGLSKFADSTTASRGSHAGGALRWMSPEILIDGNEPDYASDVYAFGCVCLEVYSQSRPFPALNDAQVIVRIMRKERPPRIKMKSGEDIPDDLWHLITNCWSSEVTLRPGMNELVTSLLSLSAQGSKPDAEMVDQSQPTFSETLDPAVVSLVQNAYGSTLYQQLILAARGDLSDKLMCSMQDTLDQYSRQDVTIRPPYFQFLRSLLLKLASKSRALPSSLLIPGVHDLHAHGSTGISDIYIATYEGRKVALKRVRNSQSPHESNLFDALCRETLIWRQLKHPNILPFIGTCNIQLNFEPRLCLVSPWAEKGNVTTYFWELCDQLIPDEKKVAYLRQWILDVAMALEYIHKEHIVHADVRVGNVFVDDHMRAQLAHFNVSFFAEESQFTTLGGQKQYGSEWIRWMAPELRDRASEPTYATDVYSFGCLCIEMFIGDEIYSLHWDNDPSMAPFDRRPPRPTGKNDSVAMPDDLWELAERCWVGPVERLTMSDVVATLLRNQ
;
A
#
# COMPACT_ATOMS: atom_id res chain seq x y z
N MET A 1 -52.23 -17.60 15.84
CA MET A 1 -51.33 -17.67 14.67
C MET A 1 -51.52 -16.38 13.88
N PRO A 2 -50.48 -15.74 13.34
CA PRO A 2 -50.70 -14.77 12.27
C PRO A 2 -51.13 -15.56 11.03
N THR A 3 -52.33 -15.27 10.51
CA THR A 3 -52.76 -15.79 9.21
C THR A 3 -51.79 -15.31 8.14
N ALA A 4 -51.45 -16.17 7.18
CA ALA A 4 -50.60 -15.76 6.07
C ALA A 4 -51.40 -14.83 5.14
N PHE A 5 -50.98 -13.57 5.07
CA PHE A 5 -51.50 -12.58 4.12
C PHE A 5 -50.47 -12.32 3.04
N LYS A 6 -50.93 -12.20 1.81
CA LYS A 6 -50.10 -11.79 0.68
C LYS A 6 -50.44 -10.36 0.30
N LEU A 7 -49.45 -9.48 0.35
CA LEU A 7 -49.55 -8.12 -0.17
C LEU A 7 -49.13 -8.14 -1.64
N VAL A 8 -49.97 -7.62 -2.54
CA VAL A 8 -49.65 -7.51 -3.97
C VAL A 8 -49.87 -6.07 -4.42
N VAL A 9 -48.81 -5.45 -4.93
CA VAL A 9 -48.79 -4.05 -5.36
C VAL A 9 -48.86 -4.01 -6.88
N PHE A 10 -49.72 -3.14 -7.43
CA PHE A 10 -49.86 -2.94 -8.86
C PHE A 10 -49.65 -1.47 -9.22
N HIS A 11 -48.90 -1.22 -10.30
CA HIS A 11 -48.61 0.14 -10.78
C HIS A 11 -49.76 0.72 -11.61
N THR A 12 -50.60 -0.13 -12.21
CA THR A 12 -51.80 0.27 -12.95
C THR A 12 -52.96 -0.69 -12.69
N ALA A 13 -54.20 -0.22 -12.84
CA ALA A 13 -55.37 -1.10 -12.79
C ALA A 13 -55.41 -2.14 -13.93
N SER A 14 -54.71 -1.89 -15.03
CA SER A 14 -54.52 -2.86 -16.12
C SER A 14 -53.72 -4.11 -15.71
N ASP A 15 -52.82 -4.00 -14.74
CA ASP A 15 -51.98 -5.13 -14.27
C ASP A 15 -52.75 -6.21 -13.49
N LEU A 16 -53.97 -5.85 -13.04
CA LEU A 16 -54.98 -6.72 -12.43
C LEU A 16 -55.91 -7.36 -13.47
N SER A 17 -56.01 -6.80 -14.68
CA SER A 17 -57.04 -7.23 -15.64
C SER A 17 -56.77 -8.66 -16.14
N GLY A 18 -57.77 -9.53 -15.98
CA GLY A 18 -57.72 -10.93 -16.42
C GLY A 18 -57.12 -11.94 -15.44
N LYS A 19 -56.55 -11.52 -14.30
CA LYS A 19 -56.00 -12.43 -13.28
C LYS A 19 -57.05 -12.89 -12.28
N THR A 20 -57.00 -14.14 -11.84
CA THR A 20 -57.90 -14.65 -10.78
C THR A 20 -57.31 -14.44 -9.37
N ALA A 21 -58.15 -14.46 -8.33
CA ALA A 21 -57.65 -14.41 -6.96
C ALA A 21 -56.78 -15.62 -6.61
N GLU A 22 -57.02 -16.79 -7.21
CA GLU A 22 -56.19 -17.99 -7.00
C GLU A 22 -54.77 -17.80 -7.56
N GLU A 23 -54.64 -17.22 -8.77
CA GLU A 23 -53.34 -16.85 -9.36
C GLU A 23 -52.59 -15.81 -8.52
N LEU A 24 -53.32 -14.88 -7.88
CA LEU A 24 -52.73 -13.81 -7.08
C LEU A 24 -52.37 -14.24 -5.66
N LEU A 25 -53.18 -15.07 -5.00
CA LEU A 25 -52.93 -15.58 -3.64
C LEU A 25 -51.89 -16.72 -3.62
N GLY A 26 -52.02 -17.67 -4.54
CA GLY A 26 -51.40 -19.00 -4.40
C GLY A 26 -52.03 -19.82 -3.26
N ASP A 27 -51.82 -21.14 -3.28
CA ASP A 27 -52.60 -22.14 -2.50
C ASP A 27 -52.55 -22.03 -0.96
N GLN A 28 -51.84 -21.05 -0.36
CA GLN A 28 -51.59 -20.99 1.08
C GLN A 28 -51.92 -19.65 1.78
N ASN A 29 -52.60 -18.70 1.12
CA ASN A 29 -52.97 -17.42 1.73
C ASN A 29 -54.49 -17.23 1.79
N GLU A 30 -55.01 -16.85 2.97
CA GLU A 30 -56.46 -16.65 3.19
C GLU A 30 -56.92 -15.20 3.01
N THR A 31 -55.98 -14.24 2.98
CA THR A 31 -56.27 -12.81 2.88
C THR A 31 -55.34 -12.13 1.87
N LEU A 32 -55.91 -11.37 0.94
CA LEU A 32 -55.15 -10.52 0.01
C LEU A 32 -55.30 -9.07 0.44
N GLN A 33 -54.19 -8.35 0.56
CA GLN A 33 -54.19 -6.90 0.54
C GLN A 33 -53.62 -6.42 -0.79
N VAL A 34 -54.32 -5.48 -1.42
CA VAL A 34 -53.95 -4.92 -2.72
C VAL A 34 -53.72 -3.43 -2.55
N ILE A 35 -52.61 -2.94 -3.10
CA ILE A 35 -52.31 -1.52 -3.18
C ILE A 35 -52.24 -1.15 -4.66
N ILE A 36 -53.07 -0.19 -5.08
CA ILE A 36 -53.09 0.35 -6.43
C ILE A 36 -52.66 1.81 -6.35
N GLN A 37 -51.60 2.16 -7.09
CA GLN A 37 -51.11 3.53 -7.18
C GLN A 37 -51.67 4.22 -8.43
N HIS A 38 -52.62 5.14 -8.29
CA HIS A 38 -53.21 5.85 -9.43
C HIS A 38 -52.69 7.28 -9.55
N ARG A 39 -52.06 7.61 -10.67
CA ARG A 39 -51.64 8.97 -11.03
C ARG A 39 -52.67 9.63 -11.96
N SER A 40 -53.69 10.24 -11.37
CA SER A 40 -54.57 11.21 -12.04
C SER A 40 -54.60 12.50 -11.23
N SER A 41 -54.51 13.65 -11.90
CA SER A 41 -54.59 14.97 -11.27
C SER A 41 -56.02 15.39 -10.93
N ASN A 42 -57.05 14.60 -11.30
CA ASN A 42 -58.44 14.80 -10.93
C ASN A 42 -59.08 13.47 -10.48
N ALA A 43 -59.07 13.22 -9.17
CA ALA A 43 -59.58 11.99 -8.57
C ALA A 43 -61.08 11.74 -8.80
N HIS A 44 -61.90 12.81 -8.84
CA HIS A 44 -63.37 12.71 -8.78
C HIS A 44 -64.08 12.49 -10.13
N ASP A 45 -63.38 12.70 -11.26
CA ASP A 45 -63.92 12.47 -12.61
C ASP A 45 -63.43 11.17 -13.27
N ASP A 46 -62.56 10.41 -12.59
CA ASP A 46 -62.14 9.11 -13.08
C ASP A 46 -63.24 8.05 -12.86
N GLN A 47 -63.74 7.48 -13.96
CA GLN A 47 -64.74 6.40 -13.94
C GLN A 47 -64.30 5.24 -13.03
N THR A 48 -63.00 4.97 -12.98
CA THR A 48 -62.36 3.93 -12.15
C THR A 48 -62.58 4.19 -10.66
N PHE A 49 -62.55 5.46 -10.23
CA PHE A 49 -62.65 5.83 -8.81
C PHE A 49 -64.08 5.61 -8.28
N ARG A 50 -65.10 5.97 -9.06
CA ARG A 50 -66.52 5.80 -8.67
C ARG A 50 -66.89 4.32 -8.52
N THR A 51 -66.42 3.47 -9.43
CA THR A 51 -66.65 2.01 -9.33
C THR A 51 -65.90 1.36 -8.15
N LEU A 52 -64.84 1.99 -7.66
CA LEU A 52 -64.09 1.52 -6.49
C LEU A 52 -64.80 1.88 -5.17
N GLU A 53 -65.37 3.09 -5.03
CA GLU A 53 -66.21 3.47 -3.87
C GLU A 53 -67.41 2.53 -3.68
N GLU A 54 -68.06 2.11 -4.78
CA GLU A 54 -69.21 1.19 -4.76
C GLU A 54 -68.89 -0.21 -4.20
N THR A 55 -67.61 -0.55 -4.00
CA THR A 55 -67.19 -1.85 -3.43
C THR A 55 -67.09 -1.86 -1.90
N GLY A 56 -67.28 -0.71 -1.23
CA GLY A 56 -67.19 -0.59 0.23
C GLY A 56 -65.76 -0.63 0.78
N ALA A 57 -64.75 -0.39 -0.08
CA ALA A 57 -63.35 -0.27 0.32
C ALA A 57 -63.04 1.11 0.93
N ALA A 58 -61.99 1.17 1.76
CA ALA A 58 -61.53 2.41 2.40
C ALA A 58 -60.42 3.07 1.55
N PHE A 59 -60.54 4.38 1.32
CA PHE A 59 -59.65 5.13 0.44
C PHE A 59 -59.13 6.41 1.11
N HIS A 60 -57.89 6.78 0.78
CA HIS A 60 -57.36 8.11 1.06
C HIS A 60 -56.92 8.78 -0.24
N VAL A 61 -57.46 9.98 -0.48
CA VAL A 61 -57.06 10.87 -1.57
C VAL A 61 -55.95 11.79 -1.06
N ILE A 62 -54.84 11.86 -1.79
CA ILE A 62 -53.71 12.76 -1.51
C ILE A 62 -53.47 13.60 -2.77
N ASN A 63 -53.08 14.86 -2.61
CA ASN A 63 -53.18 15.89 -3.67
C ASN A 63 -52.41 15.62 -4.98
N GLU A 64 -51.52 14.61 -5.06
CA GLU A 64 -50.82 14.24 -6.29
C GLU A 64 -50.85 12.72 -6.59
N GLY A 65 -51.77 11.97 -5.96
CA GLY A 65 -51.97 10.55 -6.26
C GLY A 65 -52.83 9.83 -5.23
N ILE A 66 -53.57 8.82 -5.70
CA ILE A 66 -54.47 8.03 -4.86
C ILE A 66 -53.77 6.71 -4.48
N ILE A 67 -53.87 6.35 -3.20
CA ILE A 67 -53.46 5.04 -2.68
C ILE A 67 -54.69 4.40 -2.05
N GLY A 68 -55.25 3.41 -2.75
CA GLY A 68 -56.33 2.57 -2.22
C GLY A 68 -55.76 1.29 -1.59
N VAL A 69 -56.21 0.95 -0.38
CA VAL A 69 -55.82 -0.28 0.31
C VAL A 69 -57.05 -1.18 0.44
N PHE A 70 -57.06 -2.27 -0.33
CA PHE A 70 -58.16 -3.23 -0.34
C PHE A 70 -57.88 -4.37 0.63
N LYS A 71 -58.91 -4.84 1.35
CA LYS A 71 -58.86 -6.08 2.14
C LYS A 71 -59.86 -7.07 1.56
N LEU A 72 -59.37 -8.06 0.81
CA LEU A 72 -60.17 -9.18 0.33
C LEU A 72 -60.05 -10.33 1.33
N SER A 73 -61.18 -10.69 1.94
CA SER A 73 -61.32 -11.79 2.89
C SER A 73 -62.17 -12.87 2.25
N LEU A 74 -61.61 -14.07 2.05
CA LEU A 74 -62.40 -15.23 1.62
C LEU A 74 -63.20 -15.76 2.82
N GLY A 75 -64.49 -15.40 2.90
CA GLY A 75 -65.43 -16.04 3.80
C GLY A 75 -65.59 -17.53 3.44
N ALA A 76 -65.72 -18.39 4.45
CA ALA A 76 -65.69 -19.85 4.27
C ALA A 76 -66.81 -20.44 3.38
N GLU A 77 -67.84 -19.65 3.02
CA GLU A 77 -69.00 -20.09 2.23
C GLU A 77 -68.92 -19.68 0.74
N ASP A 78 -68.07 -18.73 0.33
CA ASP A 78 -68.05 -18.16 -1.03
C ASP A 78 -67.04 -18.82 -2.00
N LYS A 79 -67.04 -20.15 -2.07
CA LYS A 79 -66.19 -20.93 -3.01
C LYS A 79 -66.84 -21.12 -4.38
N GLY A 80 -67.25 -20.01 -5.02
CA GLY A 80 -67.89 -20.00 -6.34
C GLY A 80 -67.21 -19.04 -7.34
N PRO A 81 -66.64 -19.51 -8.48
CA PRO A 81 -65.90 -18.66 -9.42
C PRO A 81 -66.78 -17.59 -10.12
N THR A 82 -68.10 -17.71 -10.01
CA THR A 82 -69.08 -16.75 -10.53
C THR A 82 -69.13 -15.44 -9.74
N HIS A 83 -68.95 -15.47 -8.41
CA HIS A 83 -69.08 -14.27 -7.57
C HIS A 83 -67.87 -13.33 -7.72
N LEU A 84 -66.67 -13.92 -7.82
CA LEU A 84 -65.43 -13.16 -7.99
C LEU A 84 -65.32 -12.53 -9.40
N ARG A 85 -65.80 -13.23 -10.43
CA ARG A 85 -65.98 -12.66 -11.78
C ARG A 85 -66.95 -11.47 -11.78
N ALA A 86 -67.97 -11.44 -10.93
CA ALA A 86 -68.93 -10.33 -10.88
C ALA A 86 -68.33 -9.06 -10.25
N GLN A 87 -67.41 -9.17 -9.29
CA GLN A 87 -66.66 -8.00 -8.77
C GLN A 87 -65.62 -7.50 -9.78
N ILE A 88 -64.83 -8.39 -10.37
CA ILE A 88 -63.77 -8.01 -11.33
C ILE A 88 -64.40 -7.49 -12.64
N SER A 89 -65.54 -8.02 -13.08
CA SER A 89 -66.26 -7.54 -14.27
C SER A 89 -66.85 -6.12 -14.13
N ARG A 90 -66.91 -5.54 -12.92
CA ARG A 90 -67.30 -4.14 -12.74
C ARG A 90 -66.14 -3.19 -13.04
N MET A 91 -64.89 -3.62 -12.86
CA MET A 91 -63.70 -2.84 -13.24
C MET A 91 -63.58 -2.76 -14.76
N GLY A 92 -64.21 -1.74 -15.35
CA GLY A 92 -64.24 -1.49 -16.79
C GLY A 92 -62.87 -1.23 -17.42
N THR A 93 -62.79 -1.43 -18.74
CA THR A 93 -61.55 -1.44 -19.52
C THR A 93 -60.87 -0.07 -19.61
N ILE A 94 -59.66 0.08 -19.07
CA ILE A 94 -58.86 1.30 -19.19
C ILE A 94 -57.83 1.14 -20.32
N ARG A 95 -57.89 2.03 -21.32
CA ARG A 95 -56.90 2.13 -22.41
C ARG A 95 -55.93 3.28 -22.13
N GLN A 96 -54.63 2.94 -22.10
CA GLN A 96 -53.48 3.70 -22.63
C GLN A 96 -53.39 5.22 -22.39
N VAL A 97 -52.30 5.71 -21.75
CA VAL A 97 -51.55 6.93 -22.14
C VAL A 97 -50.24 7.12 -21.33
N CYS A 98 -49.18 7.45 -22.09
CA CYS A 98 -47.88 8.11 -21.83
C CYS A 98 -47.09 8.08 -20.49
N SER A 99 -45.78 7.97 -20.67
CA SER A 99 -44.67 8.21 -19.72
C SER A 99 -44.32 9.69 -19.51
N LEU A 100 -43.77 10.06 -18.34
CA LEU A 100 -42.75 11.13 -18.16
C LEU A 100 -42.13 11.11 -16.72
N SER A 101 -41.15 11.98 -16.44
CA SER A 101 -40.02 11.72 -15.53
C SER A 101 -40.00 12.41 -14.15
N SER A 102 -39.14 11.85 -13.26
CA SER A 102 -38.24 12.51 -12.28
C SER A 102 -38.73 13.27 -11.02
N ALA A 103 -38.09 12.89 -9.89
CA ALA A 103 -37.58 13.71 -8.77
C ALA A 103 -38.39 13.92 -7.46
N TYR A 104 -37.60 14.04 -6.37
CA TYR A 104 -37.88 14.40 -4.96
C TYR A 104 -38.49 13.36 -3.99
N PRO A 105 -37.86 13.14 -2.80
CA PRO A 105 -38.46 12.44 -1.67
C PRO A 105 -39.18 13.42 -0.72
N TRP A 106 -40.31 12.97 -0.14
CA TRP A 106 -41.11 13.75 0.82
C TRP A 106 -41.33 12.96 2.11
N SER A 107 -41.25 13.65 3.25
CA SER A 107 -41.70 13.14 4.56
C SER A 107 -43.04 13.76 4.94
N ILE A 108 -44.03 12.95 5.35
CA ILE A 108 -45.38 13.42 5.70
C ILE A 108 -45.68 13.16 7.19
N PRO A 109 -45.87 14.18 8.02
CA PRO A 109 -46.37 14.01 9.38
C PRO A 109 -47.90 13.95 9.39
N LEU A 110 -48.47 12.75 9.55
CA LEU A 110 -49.91 12.52 9.71
C LEU A 110 -50.40 12.95 11.12
N LYS A 111 -50.54 14.26 11.33
CA LYS A 111 -51.23 14.82 12.50
C LYS A 111 -52.70 15.12 12.20
N THR A 112 -53.58 14.14 12.44
CA THR A 112 -54.94 14.31 13.03
C THR A 112 -55.74 13.00 12.95
N LEU A 113 -55.72 12.21 14.03
CA LEU A 113 -56.79 11.32 14.49
C LEU A 113 -56.36 10.76 15.87
N PRO A 114 -57.23 10.71 16.89
CA PRO A 114 -56.93 9.97 18.11
C PRO A 114 -57.10 8.45 17.86
N GLU A 115 -56.30 7.63 18.54
CA GLU A 115 -56.40 6.15 18.59
C GLU A 115 -56.00 5.34 17.34
N VAL A 116 -55.02 5.79 16.54
CA VAL A 116 -54.33 4.89 15.58
C VAL A 116 -52.85 4.76 15.92
N SER A 117 -52.37 3.52 16.03
CA SER A 117 -50.99 3.16 16.33
C SER A 117 -50.01 3.75 15.32
N TYR A 118 -48.85 4.22 15.78
CA TYR A 118 -47.79 4.71 14.91
C TYR A 118 -47.26 3.58 14.00
N TRP A 119 -47.49 3.73 12.69
CA TRP A 119 -46.90 2.88 11.66
C TRP A 119 -45.71 3.59 11.03
N THR A 120 -44.49 3.15 11.36
CA THR A 120 -43.27 3.64 10.72
C THR A 120 -43.11 2.93 9.37
N VAL A 121 -43.75 3.48 8.33
CA VAL A 121 -43.59 3.01 6.94
C VAL A 121 -42.28 3.56 6.39
N ILE A 122 -41.40 2.68 5.91
CA ILE A 122 -40.10 3.06 5.37
C ILE A 122 -39.88 2.35 4.04
N ARG A 123 -39.54 3.14 3.02
CA ARG A 123 -39.70 2.76 1.61
C ARG A 123 -38.37 2.27 1.03
N GLY A 124 -38.30 0.99 0.67
CA GLY A 124 -37.21 0.42 -0.14
C GLY A 124 -37.56 0.36 -1.63
N ARG A 125 -36.57 0.21 -2.52
CA ARG A 125 -36.83 0.23 -3.98
C ARG A 125 -37.53 -1.02 -4.54
N ASP A 126 -37.34 -2.19 -3.92
CA ASP A 126 -37.76 -3.49 -4.48
C ASP A 126 -38.88 -4.19 -3.68
N GLY A 127 -39.53 -3.48 -2.75
CA GLY A 127 -40.63 -4.00 -1.93
C GLY A 127 -40.65 -3.38 -0.53
N GLU A 128 -41.84 -3.07 -0.02
CA GLU A 128 -41.99 -2.40 1.29
C GLU A 128 -41.85 -3.39 2.45
N MET A 129 -41.09 -3.00 3.48
CA MET A 129 -40.86 -3.81 4.68
C MET A 129 -41.48 -3.11 5.90
N PHE A 130 -42.42 -3.78 6.56
CA PHE A 130 -43.20 -3.20 7.66
C PHE A 130 -42.51 -3.42 9.01
N ILE A 131 -42.25 -2.33 9.74
CA ILE A 131 -41.81 -2.39 11.15
C ILE A 131 -43.03 -2.56 12.07
N ARG A 132 -42.83 -3.36 13.12
CA ARG A 132 -43.81 -3.75 14.15
C ARG A 132 -44.47 -2.52 14.82
N PRO A 133 -45.76 -2.55 15.20
CA PRO A 133 -46.41 -1.37 15.78
C PRO A 133 -45.81 -0.95 17.12
N GLY A 134 -45.63 0.35 17.33
CA GLY A 134 -45.50 0.95 18.66
C GLY A 134 -44.09 1.08 19.25
N LYS A 135 -43.01 1.03 18.45
CA LYS A 135 -41.67 1.50 18.86
C LYS A 135 -41.17 2.59 17.92
N ASP A 136 -40.50 3.61 18.45
CA ASP A 136 -39.68 4.48 17.61
C ASP A 136 -38.32 3.81 17.26
N VAL A 137 -37.52 4.48 16.43
CA VAL A 137 -36.23 3.91 15.96
C VAL A 137 -35.18 3.84 17.08
N GLU A 138 -35.22 4.73 18.06
CA GLU A 138 -34.29 4.71 19.19
C GLU A 138 -34.66 3.61 20.18
N GLU A 139 -35.96 3.44 20.48
CA GLU A 139 -36.49 2.30 21.23
C GLU A 139 -36.17 0.97 20.53
N LEU A 140 -36.28 0.91 19.20
CA LEU A 140 -35.90 -0.27 18.41
C LEU A 140 -34.40 -0.57 18.51
N ILE A 141 -33.54 0.44 18.40
CA ILE A 141 -32.09 0.28 18.58
C ILE A 141 -31.76 -0.20 20.01
N LEU A 142 -32.32 0.43 21.04
CA LEU A 142 -32.03 0.08 22.44
C LEU A 142 -32.54 -1.33 22.78
N SER A 143 -33.73 -1.71 22.32
CA SER A 143 -34.24 -3.06 22.52
C SER A 143 -33.54 -4.13 21.67
N SER A 144 -32.97 -3.77 20.51
CA SER A 144 -32.14 -4.68 19.70
C SER A 144 -30.84 -5.12 20.39
N LEU A 145 -30.40 -4.41 21.44
CA LEU A 145 -29.27 -4.84 22.25
C LEU A 145 -29.60 -6.15 22.99
N GLU A 146 -30.85 -6.32 23.42
CA GLU A 146 -31.34 -7.43 24.27
C GLU A 146 -32.23 -8.44 23.54
N SER A 147 -32.82 -8.06 22.41
CA SER A 147 -33.75 -8.88 21.62
C SER A 147 -33.19 -9.21 20.25
N ASP A 148 -32.86 -10.49 20.00
CA ASP A 148 -32.39 -10.95 18.68
C ASP A 148 -33.43 -10.73 17.57
N ALA A 149 -34.72 -10.70 17.89
CA ALA A 149 -35.77 -10.38 16.92
C ALA A 149 -35.69 -8.92 16.44
N ASP A 150 -35.49 -7.99 17.36
CA ASP A 150 -35.38 -6.56 17.05
C ASP A 150 -34.01 -6.25 16.40
N LYS A 151 -32.95 -6.96 16.79
CA LYS A 151 -31.62 -6.95 16.16
C LYS A 151 -31.64 -7.43 14.72
N ASN A 152 -32.32 -8.54 14.43
CA ASN A 152 -32.48 -9.02 13.06
C ASN A 152 -33.29 -8.02 12.22
N LEU A 153 -34.25 -7.30 12.81
CA LEU A 153 -34.98 -6.23 12.12
C LEU A 153 -34.09 -5.01 11.81
N VAL A 154 -33.23 -4.59 12.76
CA VAL A 154 -32.22 -3.55 12.51
C VAL A 154 -31.29 -3.97 11.36
N LEU A 155 -30.77 -5.21 11.39
CA LEU A 155 -29.84 -5.72 10.37
C LEU A 155 -30.48 -6.03 9.01
N ALA A 156 -31.80 -6.22 8.95
CA ALA A 156 -32.54 -6.36 7.69
C ALA A 156 -32.77 -5.02 6.96
N SER A 157 -32.42 -3.88 7.59
CA SER A 157 -32.50 -2.55 7.01
C SER A 157 -31.65 -2.42 5.75
N LYS A 158 -32.18 -1.78 4.70
CA LYS A 158 -31.48 -1.47 3.44
C LYS A 158 -31.72 -0.04 3.00
N ASP A 159 -30.96 0.41 2.01
CA ASP A 159 -31.10 1.72 1.34
C ASP A 159 -31.25 2.89 2.35
N ASP A 160 -32.25 3.76 2.14
CA ASP A 160 -32.53 4.94 2.95
C ASP A 160 -32.85 4.59 4.42
N LEU A 161 -33.39 3.39 4.69
CA LEU A 161 -33.61 2.91 6.07
C LEU A 161 -32.27 2.58 6.75
N ALA A 162 -31.39 1.83 6.07
CA ALA A 162 -30.05 1.57 6.61
C ALA A 162 -29.32 2.88 6.88
N LEU A 163 -29.37 3.84 5.95
CA LEU A 163 -28.78 5.18 6.13
C LEU A 163 -29.30 5.89 7.39
N TYR A 164 -30.62 5.91 7.61
CA TYR A 164 -31.23 6.53 8.80
C TYR A 164 -30.84 5.83 10.10
N MET A 165 -30.86 4.49 10.12
CA MET A 165 -30.49 3.68 11.28
C MET A 165 -29.01 3.86 11.64
N LEU A 166 -28.13 3.90 10.63
CA LEU A 166 -26.71 4.16 10.79
C LEU A 166 -26.42 5.53 11.40
N GLU A 167 -27.10 6.58 10.95
CA GLU A 167 -26.94 7.93 11.50
C GLU A 167 -27.48 8.03 12.95
N ARG A 168 -28.57 7.34 13.29
CA ARG A 168 -29.05 7.24 14.69
C ARG A 168 -28.08 6.47 15.59
N LEU A 169 -27.56 5.33 15.12
CA LEU A 169 -26.55 4.54 15.84
C LEU A 169 -25.27 5.36 16.07
N GLN A 170 -24.79 6.10 15.07
CA GLN A 170 -23.64 6.98 15.20
C GLN A 170 -23.90 8.13 16.19
N SER A 171 -25.06 8.77 16.12
CA SER A 171 -25.48 9.82 17.08
C SER A 171 -25.51 9.33 18.53
N LEU A 172 -25.92 8.09 18.79
CA LEU A 172 -25.90 7.49 20.13
C LEU A 172 -24.47 7.24 20.63
N LEU A 173 -23.56 6.80 19.76
CA LEU A 173 -22.16 6.56 20.09
C LEU A 173 -21.35 7.84 20.31
N ASP A 174 -21.70 8.92 19.60
CA ASP A 174 -21.12 10.25 19.79
C ASP A 174 -21.68 10.95 21.04
N GLY A 175 -22.97 10.77 21.35
CA GLY A 175 -23.62 11.34 22.55
C GLY A 175 -23.22 10.67 23.88
N THR A 176 -22.88 9.37 23.85
CA THR A 176 -22.42 8.61 25.04
C THR A 176 -20.95 8.88 25.42
N ALA A 177 -20.24 9.76 24.72
CA ALA A 177 -18.80 9.97 24.89
C ALA A 177 -18.36 10.54 26.26
N ASN A 178 -19.30 10.96 27.11
CA ASN A 178 -19.04 11.59 28.42
C ASN A 178 -19.57 10.81 29.63
N THR A 179 -20.15 9.61 29.48
CA THR A 179 -20.69 8.84 30.63
C THR A 179 -19.76 7.69 31.05
N THR A 180 -19.48 7.61 32.35
CA THR A 180 -18.47 6.70 32.94
C THR A 180 -19.09 5.49 33.65
N SER A 181 -20.34 5.12 33.33
CA SER A 181 -20.99 3.96 33.95
C SER A 181 -20.58 2.64 33.26
N PRO A 182 -20.30 1.55 34.01
CA PRO A 182 -20.05 0.22 33.43
C PRO A 182 -21.22 -0.33 32.59
N SER A 183 -22.46 0.07 32.89
CA SER A 183 -23.63 -0.25 32.06
C SER A 183 -23.53 0.38 30.67
N ASP A 184 -23.00 1.60 30.61
CA ASP A 184 -23.00 2.43 29.43
C ASP A 184 -21.86 2.02 28.50
N SER A 185 -20.69 1.62 29.03
CA SER A 185 -19.61 1.06 28.19
C SER A 185 -20.04 -0.25 27.52
N SER A 186 -20.72 -1.14 28.23
CA SER A 186 -21.28 -2.39 27.68
C SER A 186 -22.32 -2.11 26.59
N ASN A 187 -23.23 -1.16 26.81
CA ASN A 187 -24.21 -0.76 25.80
C ASN A 187 -23.55 -0.04 24.60
N ARG A 188 -22.60 0.86 24.83
CA ARG A 188 -21.79 1.53 23.79
C ARG A 188 -21.06 0.50 22.92
N HIS A 189 -20.52 -0.56 23.50
CA HIS A 189 -19.90 -1.67 22.77
C HIS A 189 -20.91 -2.45 21.91
N ARG A 190 -22.10 -2.78 22.45
CA ARG A 190 -23.18 -3.47 21.71
C ARG A 190 -23.71 -2.61 20.55
N ILE A 191 -23.92 -1.31 20.75
CA ILE A 191 -24.32 -0.35 19.73
C ILE A 191 -23.23 -0.23 18.64
N ARG A 192 -21.94 -0.15 19.02
CA ARG A 192 -20.81 -0.11 18.08
C ARG A 192 -20.73 -1.37 17.21
N ARG A 193 -20.96 -2.56 17.80
CA ARG A 193 -21.06 -3.82 17.05
C ARG A 193 -22.23 -3.82 16.06
N LEU A 194 -23.39 -3.28 16.46
CA LEU A 194 -24.57 -3.19 15.61
C LEU A 194 -24.37 -2.22 14.44
N LEU A 195 -23.77 -1.05 14.69
CA LEU A 195 -23.35 -0.09 13.67
C LEU A 195 -22.41 -0.74 12.65
N VAL A 196 -21.32 -1.36 13.12
CA VAL A 196 -20.35 -2.05 12.25
C VAL A 196 -21.05 -3.11 11.40
N ARG A 197 -21.90 -3.95 12.01
CA ARG A 197 -22.58 -5.01 11.28
C ARG A 197 -23.54 -4.45 10.23
N LEU A 198 -24.32 -3.41 10.54
CA LEU A 198 -25.22 -2.78 9.58
C LEU A 198 -24.48 -2.06 8.44
N CYS A 199 -23.36 -1.39 8.71
CA CYS A 199 -22.50 -0.82 7.66
C CYS A 199 -22.01 -1.90 6.69
N LEU A 200 -21.55 -3.03 7.22
CA LEU A 200 -21.04 -4.15 6.43
C LEU A 200 -22.16 -4.82 5.62
N ASP A 201 -23.34 -5.06 6.21
CA ASP A 201 -24.45 -5.75 5.54
C ASP A 201 -25.17 -4.86 4.49
N SER A 202 -25.17 -3.53 4.67
CA SER A 202 -25.78 -2.58 3.72
C SER A 202 -24.81 -1.99 2.69
N GLY A 203 -23.49 -1.99 2.97
CA GLY A 203 -22.49 -1.28 2.17
C GLY A 203 -22.51 0.24 2.32
N ILE A 204 -23.29 0.77 3.27
CA ILE A 204 -23.51 2.21 3.49
C ILE A 204 -22.67 2.70 4.68
N LEU A 205 -22.14 3.93 4.57
CA LEU A 205 -21.46 4.65 5.65
C LEU A 205 -22.41 5.71 6.27
N PRO A 206 -22.37 5.92 7.60
CA PRO A 206 -23.01 7.08 8.23
C PRO A 206 -22.53 8.40 7.59
N PRO A 207 -23.44 9.28 7.11
CA PRO A 207 -23.09 10.59 6.55
C PRO A 207 -22.22 11.45 7.46
N SER A 208 -22.43 11.35 8.77
CA SER A 208 -21.61 12.01 9.82
C SER A 208 -20.12 11.62 9.84
N LEU A 209 -19.71 10.56 9.14
CA LEU A 209 -18.30 10.22 8.93
C LEU A 209 -17.70 10.84 7.66
N LEU A 210 -18.53 11.35 6.76
CA LEU A 210 -18.10 11.84 5.44
C LEU A 210 -17.68 13.31 5.54
N LEU A 211 -16.39 13.57 5.37
CA LEU A 211 -15.83 14.90 5.36
C LEU A 211 -15.89 15.51 3.96
N THR A 212 -15.97 16.84 3.89
CA THR A 212 -15.96 17.59 2.63
C THR A 212 -14.97 18.75 2.70
N GLY A 213 -14.47 19.23 1.55
CA GLY A 213 -13.50 20.33 1.51
C GLY A 213 -12.05 19.94 1.84
N ILE A 214 -11.75 18.64 1.93
CA ILE A 214 -10.37 18.12 1.95
C ILE A 214 -9.66 18.60 0.68
N LYS A 215 -8.39 19.01 0.81
CA LYS A 215 -7.51 19.25 -0.33
C LYS A 215 -6.26 18.39 -0.17
N CYS A 216 -6.08 17.40 -1.02
CA CYS A 216 -4.80 16.68 -1.11
C CYS A 216 -3.74 17.65 -1.65
N GLU A 217 -2.61 17.75 -0.97
CA GLU A 217 -1.48 18.60 -1.36
C GLU A 217 -0.49 17.85 -2.26
N ASP A 218 -0.45 16.51 -2.13
CA ASP A 218 0.46 15.65 -2.88
C ASP A 218 -0.23 14.97 -4.06
N THR A 219 0.51 14.78 -5.15
CA THR A 219 0.11 13.95 -6.31
C THR A 219 0.42 12.48 -6.12
N ASP A 220 1.48 12.20 -5.36
CA ASP A 220 2.07 10.88 -5.11
C ASP A 220 2.13 10.65 -3.59
N PRO A 221 1.98 9.41 -3.08
CA PRO A 221 1.95 9.17 -1.65
C PRO A 221 3.31 9.40 -0.98
N VAL A 222 3.28 10.05 0.18
CA VAL A 222 4.44 10.38 1.04
C VAL A 222 4.88 9.17 1.86
N GLY A 223 3.95 8.27 2.17
CA GLY A 223 4.20 7.02 2.88
C GLY A 223 3.55 5.84 2.17
N MET A 224 4.32 4.78 1.95
CA MET A 224 3.83 3.52 1.40
C MET A 224 3.74 2.47 2.51
N GLY A 225 2.58 2.38 3.15
CA GLY A 225 2.28 1.29 4.07
C GLY A 225 2.08 -0.04 3.34
N GLY A 226 1.96 -1.15 4.09
CA GLY A 226 1.75 -2.49 3.52
C GLY A 226 0.44 -2.62 2.71
N TYR A 227 -0.61 -1.89 3.11
CA TYR A 227 -1.95 -1.97 2.52
C TYR A 227 -2.51 -0.61 2.07
N ALA A 228 -1.80 0.49 2.34
CA ALA A 228 -2.30 1.86 2.16
C ALA A 228 -1.24 2.82 1.62
N ASP A 229 -1.71 3.77 0.84
CA ASP A 229 -1.00 4.96 0.38
C ASP A 229 -1.35 6.14 1.30
N ILE A 230 -0.35 6.83 1.84
CA ILE A 230 -0.53 8.01 2.69
C ILE A 230 -0.18 9.26 1.90
N PHE A 231 -1.13 10.19 1.74
CA PHE A 231 -0.90 11.51 1.15
C PHE A 231 -1.00 12.59 2.22
N ARG A 232 -0.37 13.76 2.06
CA ARG A 232 -0.73 14.94 2.85
C ARG A 232 -1.91 15.66 2.22
N GLY A 233 -2.69 16.28 3.07
CA GLY A 233 -3.71 17.23 2.68
C GLY A 233 -3.92 18.31 3.73
N THR A 234 -4.89 19.16 3.45
CA THR A 234 -5.43 20.13 4.41
C THR A 234 -6.91 19.86 4.64
N TYR A 235 -7.34 20.05 5.88
CA TYR A 235 -8.73 20.02 6.31
C TYR A 235 -8.92 21.06 7.42
N GLU A 236 -9.92 21.93 7.28
CA GLU A 236 -10.21 23.03 8.24
C GLU A 236 -8.99 23.92 8.62
N GLY A 237 -8.00 24.02 7.73
CA GLY A 237 -6.75 24.77 7.95
C GLY A 237 -5.65 24.00 8.69
N GLY A 238 -5.94 22.79 9.19
CA GLY A 238 -4.94 21.87 9.73
C GLY A 238 -4.34 20.96 8.66
N ARG A 239 -3.12 20.46 8.92
CA ARG A 239 -2.48 19.42 8.10
C ARG A 239 -3.03 18.04 8.45
N VAL A 240 -3.39 17.26 7.45
CA VAL A 240 -3.94 15.90 7.59
C VAL A 240 -3.18 14.89 6.75
N ALA A 241 -3.16 13.64 7.21
CA ALA A 241 -2.80 12.47 6.44
C ALA A 241 -4.08 11.85 5.82
N LEU A 242 -4.03 11.53 4.53
CA LEU A 242 -5.07 10.83 3.80
C LEU A 242 -4.61 9.38 3.56
N LYS A 243 -5.09 8.45 4.39
CA LYS A 243 -4.80 7.01 4.28
C LYS A 243 -5.77 6.38 3.28
N ARG A 244 -5.32 6.23 2.03
CA ARG A 244 -6.07 5.59 0.93
C ARG A 244 -5.67 4.13 0.82
N LEU A 245 -6.58 3.18 1.02
CA LEU A 245 -6.23 1.77 0.84
C LEU A 245 -5.95 1.45 -0.63
N ARG A 246 -4.99 0.55 -0.87
CA ARG A 246 -4.74 0.00 -2.20
C ARG A 246 -5.82 -1.01 -2.54
N VAL A 247 -6.85 -0.57 -3.26
CA VAL A 247 -7.89 -1.45 -3.79
C VAL A 247 -7.30 -2.29 -4.94
N PHE A 248 -6.68 -3.41 -4.60
CA PHE A 248 -6.44 -4.47 -5.58
C PHE A 248 -7.79 -4.92 -6.14
N LEU A 249 -7.88 -4.95 -7.47
CA LEU A 249 -9.11 -5.22 -8.19
C LEU A 249 -9.73 -6.58 -7.79
N SER A 250 -11.07 -6.59 -7.68
CA SER A 250 -11.96 -7.76 -7.67
C SER A 250 -12.09 -8.67 -6.43
N VAL A 251 -11.76 -8.24 -5.20
CA VAL A 251 -12.18 -8.99 -3.98
C VAL A 251 -13.14 -8.17 -3.13
N VAL A 252 -14.39 -8.65 -3.03
CA VAL A 252 -15.50 -8.01 -2.29
C VAL A 252 -15.14 -7.71 -0.83
N GLY A 253 -14.24 -8.47 -0.22
CA GLY A 253 -13.81 -8.28 1.18
C GLY A 253 -12.94 -7.05 1.49
N SER A 254 -12.31 -6.39 0.51
CA SER A 254 -11.37 -5.27 0.80
C SER A 254 -12.07 -4.04 1.36
N GLN A 255 -13.28 -3.73 0.90
CA GLN A 255 -14.12 -2.65 1.44
C GLN A 255 -14.59 -2.95 2.87
N HIS A 256 -14.94 -4.21 3.17
CA HIS A 256 -15.35 -4.59 4.54
C HIS A 256 -14.23 -4.37 5.57
N LEU A 257 -12.97 -4.60 5.20
CA LEU A 257 -11.82 -4.33 6.08
C LEU A 257 -11.66 -2.82 6.34
N PHE A 258 -11.74 -1.99 5.30
CA PHE A 258 -11.71 -0.52 5.43
C PHE A 258 -12.80 -0.01 6.38
N LEU A 259 -14.05 -0.44 6.14
CA LEU A 259 -15.21 -0.03 6.92
C LEU A 259 -15.06 -0.44 8.38
N ARG A 260 -14.58 -1.66 8.65
CA ARG A 260 -14.31 -2.15 10.00
C ARG A 260 -13.26 -1.31 10.72
N GLU A 261 -12.11 -1.06 10.09
CA GLU A 261 -11.02 -0.24 10.65
C GLU A 261 -11.52 1.17 10.99
N ALA A 262 -12.14 1.87 10.03
CA ALA A 262 -12.64 3.23 10.22
C ALA A 262 -13.68 3.33 11.36
N LEU A 263 -14.62 2.38 11.44
CA LEU A 263 -15.69 2.38 12.44
C LEU A 263 -15.20 1.99 13.85
N VAL A 264 -14.17 1.15 13.96
CA VAL A 264 -13.47 0.92 15.23
C VAL A 264 -12.74 2.20 15.65
N TRP A 265 -11.92 2.76 14.76
CA TRP A 265 -11.05 3.91 15.04
C TRP A 265 -11.83 5.16 15.45
N ARG A 266 -12.94 5.48 14.76
CA ARG A 266 -13.82 6.64 15.06
C ARG A 266 -14.19 6.78 16.54
N HIS A 267 -14.38 5.67 17.24
CA HIS A 267 -14.95 5.66 18.59
C HIS A 267 -13.89 5.67 19.70
N LEU A 268 -12.60 5.59 19.34
CA LEU A 268 -11.46 5.65 20.23
C LEU A 268 -11.08 7.11 20.48
N ARG A 269 -11.02 7.52 21.76
CA ARG A 269 -10.70 8.88 22.19
C ARG A 269 -9.83 8.82 23.45
N HIS A 270 -8.53 9.00 23.27
CA HIS A 270 -7.55 8.99 24.35
C HIS A 270 -6.29 9.75 23.91
N PRO A 271 -5.55 10.45 24.80
CA PRO A 271 -4.37 11.23 24.40
C PRO A 271 -3.36 10.43 23.58
N HIS A 272 -3.13 9.16 23.94
CA HIS A 272 -2.15 8.30 23.27
C HIS A 272 -2.69 7.46 22.10
N ILE A 273 -3.88 7.79 21.57
CA ILE A 273 -4.43 7.21 20.35
C ILE A 273 -4.51 8.31 19.28
N LEU A 274 -4.12 8.02 18.05
CA LEU A 274 -4.26 8.96 16.93
C LEU A 274 -5.76 9.24 16.67
N PRO A 275 -6.22 10.51 16.67
CA PRO A 275 -7.62 10.82 16.38
C PRO A 275 -8.02 10.44 14.95
N PHE A 276 -9.24 9.91 14.79
CA PHE A 276 -9.86 9.67 13.49
C PHE A 276 -10.81 10.82 13.15
N LEU A 277 -10.50 11.61 12.12
CA LEU A 277 -11.30 12.78 11.76
C LEU A 277 -12.54 12.37 10.96
N GLY A 278 -12.36 11.51 9.96
CA GLY A 278 -13.46 11.00 9.13
C GLY A 278 -12.96 10.33 7.85
N ILE A 279 -13.84 10.25 6.85
CA ILE A 279 -13.63 9.59 5.56
C ILE A 279 -13.84 10.62 4.45
N ASP A 280 -12.94 10.69 3.49
CA ASP A 280 -13.17 11.36 2.21
C ASP A 280 -13.43 10.33 1.10
N GLN A 281 -14.30 10.72 0.16
CA GLN A 281 -14.69 9.94 -1.02
C GLN A 281 -14.49 10.72 -2.33
N VAL A 282 -14.18 12.02 -2.26
CA VAL A 282 -14.20 12.94 -3.39
C VAL A 282 -12.80 13.09 -4.00
N THR A 283 -11.77 13.26 -3.17
CA THR A 283 -10.43 13.68 -3.64
C THR A 283 -9.79 12.64 -4.57
N PHE A 284 -10.09 11.35 -4.38
CA PHE A 284 -9.55 10.25 -5.17
C PHE A 284 -10.59 9.56 -6.07
N LYS A 285 -11.47 10.33 -6.74
CA LYS A 285 -12.42 9.84 -7.76
C LYS A 285 -13.22 8.60 -7.29
N SER A 286 -13.94 8.74 -6.16
CA SER A 286 -14.77 7.69 -5.54
C SER A 286 -14.01 6.52 -4.91
N GLN A 287 -12.71 6.67 -4.61
CA GLN A 287 -12.01 5.80 -3.66
C GLN A 287 -12.13 6.35 -2.24
N LEU A 288 -12.44 5.47 -1.27
CA LEU A 288 -12.50 5.83 0.15
C LEU A 288 -11.08 6.05 0.71
N CYS A 289 -10.88 7.12 1.46
CA CYS A 289 -9.66 7.35 2.24
C CYS A 289 -9.98 7.86 3.64
N MET A 290 -9.20 7.44 4.64
CA MET A 290 -9.32 7.93 6.02
C MET A 290 -8.58 9.24 6.17
N VAL A 291 -9.17 10.18 6.88
CA VAL A 291 -8.58 11.49 7.19
C VAL A 291 -8.13 11.48 8.65
N LEU A 292 -6.83 11.68 8.87
CA LEU A 292 -6.15 11.61 10.16
C LEU A 292 -5.32 12.89 10.36
N PRO A 293 -5.02 13.36 11.59
CA PRO A 293 -4.09 14.46 11.79
C PRO A 293 -2.67 14.10 11.30
N TRP A 294 -1.96 15.03 10.68
CA TRP A 294 -0.58 14.77 10.22
C TRP A 294 0.42 14.77 11.39
N MET A 295 1.08 13.63 11.62
CA MET A 295 2.10 13.48 12.65
C MET A 295 3.46 13.94 12.13
N GLN A 296 4.01 15.01 12.70
CA GLN A 296 5.17 15.70 12.12
C GLN A 296 6.46 14.88 12.11
N TYR A 297 6.70 14.04 13.12
CA TYR A 297 7.92 13.23 13.23
C TYR A 297 7.78 11.81 12.67
N GLY A 298 6.65 11.49 12.03
CA GLY A 298 6.38 10.17 11.47
C GLY A 298 6.17 9.10 12.56
N ASP A 299 6.66 7.89 12.30
CA ASP A 299 6.65 6.79 13.28
C ASP A 299 7.79 6.92 14.32
N ILE A 300 7.69 6.17 15.42
CA ILE A 300 8.64 6.26 16.54
C ILE A 300 10.06 5.88 16.14
N ASN A 301 10.26 5.01 15.13
CA ASN A 301 11.59 4.66 14.63
C ASN A 301 12.18 5.80 13.78
N GLN A 302 11.35 6.47 12.97
CA GLN A 302 11.74 7.70 12.26
C GLN A 302 12.08 8.82 13.24
N CYS A 303 11.27 9.00 14.30
CA CYS A 303 11.49 10.01 15.33
C CYS A 303 12.75 9.73 16.16
N MET A 304 12.98 8.49 16.62
CA MET A 304 14.22 8.09 17.31
C MET A 304 15.46 8.40 16.47
N LYS A 305 15.40 8.08 15.17
CA LYS A 305 16.48 8.39 14.25
C LYS A 305 16.69 9.90 14.09
N ALA A 306 15.62 10.67 13.92
CA ALA A 306 15.70 12.13 13.78
C ALA A 306 16.26 12.83 15.03
N LEU A 307 15.86 12.40 16.24
CA LEU A 307 16.42 12.90 17.50
C LEU A 307 17.91 12.51 17.63
N GLN A 308 18.27 11.26 17.34
CA GLN A 308 19.66 10.82 17.36
C GLN A 308 20.54 11.58 16.34
N ASP A 309 20.07 11.75 15.11
CA ASP A 309 20.77 12.48 14.05
C ASP A 309 20.90 13.99 14.39
N GLY A 310 20.00 14.52 15.22
CA GLY A 310 20.05 15.89 15.77
C GLY A 310 20.86 16.05 17.06
N GLY A 311 21.19 14.96 17.75
CA GLY A 311 21.84 14.98 19.08
C GLY A 311 20.89 15.21 20.26
N ASP A 312 19.58 15.13 20.04
CA ASP A 312 18.55 15.30 21.07
C ASP A 312 18.36 14.04 21.93
N GLU A 313 17.97 14.22 23.20
CA GLU A 313 17.67 13.12 24.11
C GLU A 313 16.36 12.39 23.71
N ILE A 314 16.41 11.07 23.61
CA ILE A 314 15.24 10.23 23.31
C ILE A 314 14.52 9.90 24.63
N PRO A 315 13.23 10.27 24.79
CA PRO A 315 12.51 10.13 26.07
C PRO A 315 11.94 8.71 26.26
N TYR A 316 12.79 7.68 26.21
CA TYR A 316 12.41 6.25 26.13
C TYR A 316 11.34 5.83 27.16
N LEU A 317 11.55 6.16 28.45
CA LEU A 317 10.64 5.74 29.53
C LEU A 317 9.28 6.44 29.43
N ARG A 318 9.27 7.72 29.03
CA ARG A 318 8.03 8.46 28.78
C ARG A 318 7.26 7.79 27.66
N TRP A 319 7.89 7.54 26.52
CA TRP A 319 7.23 6.91 25.37
C TRP A 319 6.70 5.50 25.70
N VAL A 320 7.47 4.63 26.34
CA VAL A 320 6.98 3.30 26.75
C VAL A 320 5.80 3.41 27.73
N THR A 321 5.78 4.40 28.62
CA THR A 321 4.64 4.68 29.51
C THR A 321 3.41 5.15 28.73
N GLU A 322 3.57 6.10 27.80
CA GLU A 322 2.49 6.63 26.97
C GLU A 322 1.90 5.55 26.02
N ILE A 323 2.75 4.70 25.41
CA ILE A 323 2.34 3.52 24.64
C ILE A 323 1.50 2.58 25.52
N GLY A 324 1.99 2.29 26.73
CA GLY A 324 1.30 1.43 27.69
C GLY A 324 -0.09 1.97 28.07
N GLN A 325 -0.19 3.28 28.31
CA GLN A 325 -1.46 3.96 28.60
C GLN A 325 -2.43 3.88 27.41
N GLY A 326 -1.94 4.06 26.18
CA GLY A 326 -2.72 3.85 24.96
C GLY A 326 -3.28 2.42 24.86
N MET A 327 -2.45 1.41 25.08
CA MET A 327 -2.86 0.00 25.04
C MET A 327 -3.82 -0.38 26.17
N ALA A 328 -3.60 0.12 27.38
CA ALA A 328 -4.52 -0.06 28.51
C ALA A 328 -5.91 0.51 28.20
N TYR A 329 -5.98 1.69 27.57
CA TYR A 329 -7.23 2.26 27.07
C TYR A 329 -7.93 1.37 26.03
N LEU A 330 -7.20 0.81 25.05
CA LEU A 330 -7.78 -0.08 24.04
C LEU A 330 -8.39 -1.35 24.65
N HIS A 331 -7.68 -1.98 25.60
CA HIS A 331 -8.17 -3.19 26.29
C HIS A 331 -9.41 -2.89 27.14
N ASN A 332 -9.44 -1.73 27.81
CA ASN A 332 -10.62 -1.25 28.55
C ASN A 332 -11.82 -0.93 27.63
N GLU A 333 -11.58 -0.55 26.36
CA GLU A 333 -12.58 -0.37 25.30
C GLU A 333 -12.92 -1.67 24.53
N HIS A 334 -12.41 -2.82 24.99
CA HIS A 334 -12.57 -4.15 24.41
C HIS A 334 -12.06 -4.30 22.97
N VAL A 335 -11.00 -3.56 22.63
CA VAL A 335 -10.29 -3.61 21.35
C VAL A 335 -8.92 -4.27 21.52
N VAL A 336 -8.67 -5.30 20.72
CA VAL A 336 -7.33 -5.89 20.53
C VAL A 336 -6.67 -5.17 19.35
N HIS A 337 -5.45 -4.67 19.52
CA HIS A 337 -4.73 -3.93 18.48
C HIS A 337 -4.23 -4.85 17.36
N ALA A 338 -3.65 -6.00 17.71
CA ALA A 338 -3.19 -7.08 16.83
C ALA A 338 -2.04 -6.78 15.83
N ASP A 339 -1.58 -5.53 15.71
CA ASP A 339 -0.36 -5.14 14.96
C ASP A 339 0.43 -4.05 15.71
N LEU A 340 0.69 -4.24 17.01
CA LEU A 340 1.47 -3.27 17.80
C LEU A 340 2.98 -3.44 17.51
N ARG A 341 3.58 -2.45 16.84
CA ARG A 341 5.00 -2.37 16.48
C ARG A 341 5.40 -0.91 16.23
N GLY A 342 6.68 -0.56 16.29
CA GLY A 342 7.15 0.83 16.17
C GLY A 342 6.61 1.59 14.95
N ALA A 343 6.51 0.93 13.80
CA ALA A 343 5.97 1.52 12.56
C ALA A 343 4.49 2.00 12.65
N ASN A 344 3.73 1.50 13.63
CA ASN A 344 2.32 1.87 13.86
C ASN A 344 2.17 2.85 15.05
N ILE A 345 3.28 3.30 15.65
CA ILE A 345 3.32 4.24 16.77
C ILE A 345 3.84 5.57 16.21
N LEU A 346 2.97 6.57 16.09
CA LEU A 346 3.33 7.86 15.53
C LEU A 346 3.67 8.88 16.62
N ILE A 347 4.49 9.88 16.29
CA ILE A 347 4.92 10.93 17.22
C ILE A 347 4.43 12.31 16.74
N ASP A 348 3.68 12.98 17.61
CA ASP A 348 3.14 14.34 17.37
C ASP A 348 4.18 15.44 17.60
N GLU A 349 3.82 16.68 17.23
CA GLU A 349 4.70 17.85 17.32
C GLU A 349 5.22 18.17 18.74
N THR A 350 4.62 17.59 19.79
CA THR A 350 5.03 17.74 21.20
C THR A 350 5.89 16.57 21.72
N LEU A 351 6.36 15.72 20.80
CA LEU A 351 6.98 14.42 21.07
C LEU A 351 6.06 13.47 21.87
N GLY A 352 4.74 13.61 21.73
CA GLY A 352 3.74 12.72 22.32
C GLY A 352 3.44 11.51 21.44
N VAL A 353 3.27 10.35 22.06
CA VAL A 353 2.91 9.07 21.41
C VAL A 353 1.46 9.07 20.96
N ARG A 354 1.20 8.58 19.73
CA ARG A 354 -0.12 8.30 19.17
C ARG A 354 -0.15 6.91 18.50
N LEU A 355 -0.84 5.93 19.09
CA LEU A 355 -1.04 4.62 18.47
C LEU A 355 -1.97 4.72 17.25
N SER A 356 -1.69 3.93 16.21
CA SER A 356 -2.37 3.99 14.91
C SER A 356 -2.42 2.63 14.20
N ASP A 357 -3.12 2.58 13.07
CA ASP A 357 -3.29 1.42 12.19
C ASP A 357 -4.05 0.23 12.83
N PHE A 358 -5.37 0.42 12.93
CA PHE A 358 -6.30 -0.57 13.49
C PHE A 358 -6.79 -1.59 12.44
N GLY A 359 -6.07 -1.74 11.32
CA GLY A 359 -6.49 -2.57 10.17
C GLY A 359 -6.63 -4.07 10.46
N LEU A 360 -5.97 -4.58 11.51
CA LEU A 360 -6.13 -5.95 12.02
C LEU A 360 -6.92 -6.01 13.34
N SER A 361 -7.36 -4.88 13.87
CA SER A 361 -7.99 -4.81 15.18
C SER A 361 -9.40 -5.38 15.22
N LYS A 362 -9.78 -5.95 16.36
CA LYS A 362 -11.08 -6.60 16.54
C LYS A 362 -11.62 -6.45 17.96
N PHE A 363 -12.92 -6.70 18.09
CA PHE A 363 -13.57 -6.90 19.38
C PHE A 363 -13.28 -8.32 19.88
N ALA A 364 -12.91 -8.47 21.15
CA ALA A 364 -12.44 -9.76 21.69
C ALA A 364 -13.40 -10.95 21.43
N ASP A 365 -14.71 -10.75 21.56
CA ASP A 365 -15.72 -11.82 21.37
C ASP A 365 -16.34 -11.93 19.95
N SER A 366 -15.70 -11.37 18.90
CA SER A 366 -16.24 -11.49 17.52
C SER A 366 -15.81 -12.79 16.81
N THR A 367 -16.72 -13.75 16.63
CA THR A 367 -16.49 -15.05 15.96
C THR A 367 -16.42 -15.01 14.42
N THR A 368 -16.27 -13.84 13.80
CA THR A 368 -16.26 -13.68 12.34
C THR A 368 -14.83 -13.74 11.80
N ALA A 369 -14.45 -14.92 11.30
CA ALA A 369 -13.12 -15.22 10.78
C ALA A 369 -12.73 -14.38 9.54
N SER A 370 -12.08 -13.24 9.78
CA SER A 370 -11.34 -12.51 8.75
C SER A 370 -9.88 -12.96 8.75
N ARG A 371 -9.57 -14.02 7.99
CA ARG A 371 -8.18 -14.45 7.71
C ARG A 371 -7.48 -13.43 6.80
N GLY A 372 -7.07 -12.30 7.38
CA GLY A 372 -6.19 -11.34 6.72
C GLY A 372 -4.80 -11.95 6.55
N SER A 373 -4.27 -11.93 5.33
CA SER A 373 -2.89 -12.35 5.06
C SER A 373 -1.91 -11.38 5.72
N HIS A 374 -1.32 -11.76 6.86
CA HIS A 374 -0.33 -10.96 7.57
C HIS A 374 0.89 -10.71 6.67
N ALA A 375 1.11 -9.46 6.26
CA ALA A 375 2.27 -9.08 5.44
C ALA A 375 3.57 -9.22 6.25
N GLY A 376 4.66 -9.59 5.55
CA GLY A 376 5.96 -9.99 6.12
C GLY A 376 6.78 -8.88 6.78
N GLY A 377 6.22 -8.23 7.80
CA GLY A 377 6.89 -7.24 8.64
C GLY A 377 6.44 -7.25 10.11
N ALA A 378 5.33 -7.90 10.46
CA ALA A 378 4.82 -7.99 11.83
C ALA A 378 5.32 -9.22 12.62
N LEU A 379 5.86 -10.24 11.92
CA LEU A 379 6.16 -11.59 12.46
C LEU A 379 6.99 -11.61 13.76
N ARG A 380 7.83 -10.59 13.98
CA ARG A 380 8.73 -10.50 15.16
C ARG A 380 8.06 -9.98 16.43
N TRP A 381 6.91 -9.35 16.30
CA TRP A 381 6.08 -8.83 17.40
C TRP A 381 4.87 -9.74 17.68
N MET A 382 4.58 -10.70 16.78
CA MET A 382 3.51 -11.68 16.95
C MET A 382 3.88 -12.72 18.02
N SER A 383 2.88 -13.10 18.84
CA SER A 383 3.08 -14.06 19.92
C SER A 383 3.15 -15.52 19.43
N PRO A 384 3.75 -16.44 20.21
CA PRO A 384 3.92 -17.84 19.82
C PRO A 384 2.60 -18.51 19.45
N GLU A 385 1.55 -18.28 20.22
CA GLU A 385 0.24 -18.90 20.01
C GLU A 385 -0.46 -18.45 18.71
N ILE A 386 -0.21 -17.22 18.24
CA ILE A 386 -0.68 -16.78 16.90
C ILE A 386 0.19 -17.42 15.81
N LEU A 387 1.52 -17.37 15.96
CA LEU A 387 2.47 -17.82 14.94
C LEU A 387 2.47 -19.35 14.72
N ILE A 388 2.25 -20.12 15.77
CA ILE A 388 2.44 -21.59 15.78
C ILE A 388 1.09 -22.31 15.77
N ASP A 389 0.21 -21.96 16.71
CA ASP A 389 -1.08 -22.65 16.88
C ASP A 389 -2.15 -22.10 15.91
N GLY A 390 -1.86 -20.96 15.25
CA GLY A 390 -2.82 -20.25 14.39
C GLY A 390 -3.95 -19.60 15.18
N ASN A 391 -3.74 -19.33 16.48
CA ASN A 391 -4.75 -18.74 17.33
C ASN A 391 -5.09 -17.31 16.88
N GLU A 392 -6.32 -16.93 17.17
CA GLU A 392 -6.83 -15.60 16.89
C GLU A 392 -6.26 -14.58 17.91
N PRO A 393 -5.86 -13.35 17.50
CA PRO A 393 -5.25 -12.39 18.43
C PRO A 393 -6.13 -12.04 19.64
N ASP A 394 -5.51 -11.82 20.80
CA ASP A 394 -6.17 -11.47 22.06
C ASP A 394 -5.38 -10.43 22.88
N TYR A 395 -5.89 -10.04 24.06
CA TYR A 395 -5.21 -9.08 24.93
C TYR A 395 -3.80 -9.55 25.38
N ALA A 396 -3.59 -10.87 25.55
CA ALA A 396 -2.32 -11.41 25.99
C ALA A 396 -1.27 -11.44 24.85
N SER A 397 -1.72 -11.50 23.60
CA SER A 397 -0.89 -11.32 22.41
C SER A 397 -0.49 -9.84 22.19
N ASP A 398 -1.40 -8.90 22.47
CA ASP A 398 -1.08 -7.47 22.50
C ASP A 398 -0.04 -7.14 23.60
N VAL A 399 -0.13 -7.78 24.77
CA VAL A 399 0.90 -7.65 25.83
C VAL A 399 2.26 -8.17 25.35
N TYR A 400 2.30 -9.31 24.64
CA TYR A 400 3.53 -9.83 24.04
C TYR A 400 4.14 -8.82 23.05
N ALA A 401 3.32 -8.25 22.17
CA ALA A 401 3.73 -7.23 21.21
C ALA A 401 4.20 -5.94 21.90
N PHE A 402 3.57 -5.54 23.01
CA PHE A 402 4.02 -4.41 23.83
C PHE A 402 5.42 -4.65 24.41
N GLY A 403 5.68 -5.85 24.93
CA GLY A 403 7.01 -6.26 25.35
C GLY A 403 8.05 -6.15 24.23
N CYS A 404 7.69 -6.58 23.01
CA CYS A 404 8.51 -6.44 21.81
C CYS A 404 8.80 -4.98 21.46
N VAL A 405 7.80 -4.09 21.56
CA VAL A 405 7.95 -2.65 21.34
C VAL A 405 8.84 -1.99 22.39
N CYS A 406 8.76 -2.39 23.66
CA CYS A 406 9.64 -1.87 24.70
C CYS A 406 11.11 -2.17 24.39
N LEU A 407 11.40 -3.39 23.92
CA LEU A 407 12.73 -3.76 23.44
C LEU A 407 13.11 -3.00 22.16
N GLU A 408 12.18 -2.83 21.22
CA GLU A 408 12.39 -2.07 19.97
C GLU A 408 12.81 -0.61 20.25
N VAL A 409 12.09 0.07 21.15
CA VAL A 409 12.34 1.45 21.55
C VAL A 409 13.69 1.58 22.26
N TYR A 410 13.98 0.75 23.26
CA TYR A 410 15.22 0.87 24.04
C TYR A 410 16.48 0.41 23.28
N SER A 411 16.39 -0.60 22.42
CA SER A 411 17.51 -1.04 21.57
C SER A 411 17.59 -0.31 20.22
N GLN A 412 16.60 0.54 19.91
CA GLN A 412 16.39 1.19 18.61
C GLN A 412 16.48 0.21 17.42
N SER A 413 15.95 -0.99 17.62
CA SER A 413 16.18 -2.14 16.74
C SER A 413 15.07 -3.17 16.88
N ARG A 414 14.60 -3.72 15.75
CA ARG A 414 13.59 -4.80 15.74
C ARG A 414 14.00 -5.99 16.62
N PRO A 415 13.05 -6.73 17.23
CA PRO A 415 13.35 -7.96 17.96
C PRO A 415 14.14 -8.97 17.10
N PHE A 416 15.10 -9.66 17.73
CA PHE A 416 16.04 -10.59 17.08
C PHE A 416 16.77 -10.02 15.83
N PRO A 417 17.45 -8.88 15.91
CA PRO A 417 17.84 -8.12 14.72
C PRO A 417 18.81 -8.85 13.79
N ALA A 418 19.71 -9.66 14.36
CA ALA A 418 20.71 -10.46 13.65
C ALA A 418 20.17 -11.74 12.99
N LEU A 419 18.88 -12.05 13.14
CA LEU A 419 18.23 -13.23 12.55
C LEU A 419 17.29 -12.82 11.41
N ASN A 420 17.06 -13.70 10.44
CA ASN A 420 15.96 -13.57 9.47
C ASN A 420 14.63 -14.10 10.05
N ASP A 421 13.50 -13.81 9.40
CA ASP A 421 12.17 -14.11 9.97
C ASP A 421 11.93 -15.62 10.17
N ALA A 422 12.41 -16.48 9.25
CA ALA A 422 12.34 -17.93 9.41
C ALA A 422 13.15 -18.42 10.63
N GLN A 423 14.34 -17.87 10.85
CA GLN A 423 15.14 -18.14 12.05
C GLN A 423 14.44 -17.65 13.31
N VAL A 424 13.78 -16.48 13.27
CA VAL A 424 12.98 -15.98 14.40
C VAL A 424 11.83 -16.93 14.74
N ILE A 425 11.08 -17.41 13.75
CA ILE A 425 10.01 -18.40 13.96
C ILE A 425 10.57 -19.66 14.64
N VAL A 426 11.69 -20.21 14.14
CA VAL A 426 12.34 -21.39 14.75
C VAL A 426 12.77 -21.14 16.21
N ARG A 427 13.23 -19.93 16.54
CA ARG A 427 13.59 -19.56 17.93
C ARG A 427 12.35 -19.45 18.83
N ILE A 428 11.29 -18.81 18.34
CA ILE A 428 10.02 -18.68 19.06
C ILE A 428 9.40 -20.08 19.31
N MET A 429 9.44 -20.98 18.32
CA MET A 429 9.02 -22.39 18.45
C MET A 429 9.82 -23.16 19.51
N ARG A 430 11.11 -22.85 19.67
CA ARG A 430 11.97 -23.43 20.73
C ARG A 430 11.75 -22.79 22.11
N LYS A 431 10.74 -21.92 22.25
CA LYS A 431 10.48 -21.08 23.44
C LYS A 431 11.63 -20.13 23.79
N GLU A 432 12.54 -19.86 22.85
CA GLU A 432 13.56 -18.83 23.00
C GLU A 432 12.91 -17.43 22.94
N ARG A 433 13.58 -16.42 23.48
CA ARG A 433 13.15 -15.02 23.52
C ARG A 433 14.32 -14.12 23.11
N PRO A 434 14.09 -12.85 22.69
CA PRO A 434 15.20 -11.97 22.39
C PRO A 434 16.14 -11.82 23.58
N PRO A 435 17.47 -11.75 23.34
CA PRO A 435 18.41 -11.43 24.40
C PRO A 435 18.17 -10.01 24.91
N ARG A 436 18.65 -9.71 26.11
CA ARG A 436 18.80 -8.33 26.58
C ARG A 436 19.86 -7.65 25.70
N ILE A 437 19.42 -6.75 24.82
CA ILE A 437 20.29 -5.98 23.93
C ILE A 437 20.68 -4.69 24.67
N LYS A 438 21.94 -4.27 24.53
CA LYS A 438 22.40 -2.98 25.03
C LYS A 438 21.74 -1.83 24.27
N MET A 439 21.44 -0.75 24.98
CA MET A 439 21.05 0.52 24.38
C MET A 439 22.18 1.05 23.49
N LYS A 440 21.90 1.94 22.54
CA LYS A 440 22.96 2.54 21.69
C LYS A 440 24.00 3.35 22.49
N SER A 441 23.70 3.76 23.73
CA SER A 441 24.66 4.34 24.68
C SER A 441 25.70 3.34 25.19
N GLY A 442 25.53 2.03 24.95
CA GLY A 442 26.36 0.94 25.47
C GLY A 442 25.89 0.40 26.83
N GLU A 443 24.90 1.05 27.44
CA GLU A 443 24.29 0.67 28.71
C GLU A 443 23.30 -0.49 28.54
N ASP A 444 23.07 -1.23 29.62
CA ASP A 444 22.04 -2.27 29.65
C ASP A 444 20.68 -1.66 30.04
N ILE A 445 19.60 -2.07 29.37
CA ILE A 445 18.22 -1.71 29.74
C ILE A 445 18.02 -1.95 31.25
N PRO A 446 17.54 -0.99 32.08
CA PRO A 446 17.49 -1.14 33.53
C PRO A 446 16.82 -2.44 34.02
N ASP A 447 17.32 -3.04 35.11
CA ASP A 447 16.89 -4.38 35.56
C ASP A 447 15.37 -4.46 35.80
N ASP A 448 14.79 -3.49 36.51
CA ASP A 448 13.33 -3.46 36.76
C ASP A 448 12.52 -3.39 35.47
N LEU A 449 12.97 -2.59 34.50
CA LEU A 449 12.33 -2.51 33.19
C LEU A 449 12.53 -3.80 32.39
N TRP A 450 13.70 -4.44 32.47
CA TRP A 450 13.94 -5.73 31.84
C TRP A 450 13.06 -6.84 32.43
N HIS A 451 12.79 -6.82 33.73
CA HIS A 451 11.82 -7.70 34.38
C HIS A 451 10.39 -7.45 33.88
N LEU A 452 9.95 -6.18 33.80
CA LEU A 452 8.64 -5.84 33.22
C LEU A 452 8.52 -6.27 31.76
N ILE A 453 9.56 -6.01 30.96
CA ILE A 453 9.66 -6.47 29.57
C ILE A 453 9.49 -7.99 29.57
N THR A 454 10.36 -8.77 30.18
CA THR A 454 10.34 -10.25 30.08
C THR A 454 9.02 -10.90 30.53
N ASN A 455 8.33 -10.34 31.54
CA ASN A 455 7.00 -10.81 31.96
C ASN A 455 5.95 -10.75 30.85
N CYS A 456 6.03 -9.76 29.94
CA CYS A 456 5.10 -9.61 28.82
C CYS A 456 5.14 -10.79 27.83
N TRP A 457 6.21 -11.58 27.80
CA TRP A 457 6.51 -12.60 26.79
C TRP A 457 6.49 -14.01 27.40
N SER A 458 5.92 -14.15 28.60
CA SER A 458 5.88 -15.42 29.33
C SER A 458 5.41 -16.57 28.43
N SER A 459 6.03 -17.73 28.62
CA SER A 459 5.66 -18.95 27.88
C SER A 459 4.25 -19.42 28.23
N GLU A 460 3.79 -19.15 29.46
CA GLU A 460 2.41 -19.34 29.86
C GLU A 460 1.64 -18.04 29.62
N VAL A 461 0.66 -18.08 28.71
CA VAL A 461 -0.14 -16.91 28.29
C VAL A 461 -0.83 -16.24 29.50
N THR A 462 -1.31 -17.04 30.44
CA THR A 462 -1.99 -16.61 31.67
C THR A 462 -1.10 -15.92 32.70
N LEU A 463 0.23 -15.99 32.55
CA LEU A 463 1.20 -15.29 33.40
C LEU A 463 1.64 -13.95 32.83
N ARG A 464 1.16 -13.55 31.64
CA ARG A 464 1.42 -12.22 31.08
C ARG A 464 0.55 -11.20 31.83
N PRO A 465 1.13 -10.11 32.37
CA PRO A 465 0.39 -9.11 33.14
C PRO A 465 -0.57 -8.30 32.26
N GLY A 466 -1.62 -7.74 32.86
CA GLY A 466 -2.54 -6.86 32.14
C GLY A 466 -1.94 -5.48 31.88
N MET A 467 -2.36 -4.79 30.79
CA MET A 467 -1.80 -3.47 30.46
C MET A 467 -1.98 -2.42 31.57
N ASN A 468 -3.08 -2.46 32.33
CA ASN A 468 -3.29 -1.57 33.49
C ASN A 468 -2.24 -1.79 34.62
N GLU A 469 -1.79 -3.03 34.81
CA GLU A 469 -0.75 -3.40 35.78
C GLU A 469 0.62 -2.90 35.30
N LEU A 470 0.97 -3.18 34.05
CA LEU A 470 2.21 -2.71 33.41
C LEU A 470 2.36 -1.19 33.45
N VAL A 471 1.31 -0.43 33.15
CA VAL A 471 1.30 1.04 33.24
C VAL A 471 1.58 1.52 34.66
N THR A 472 1.01 0.85 35.67
CA THR A 472 1.24 1.17 37.08
C THR A 472 2.71 0.98 37.46
N SER A 473 3.35 -0.09 36.99
CA SER A 473 4.77 -0.35 37.20
C SER A 473 5.70 0.59 36.43
N LEU A 474 5.32 1.06 35.24
CA LEU A 474 6.11 2.02 34.47
C LEU A 474 6.09 3.41 35.11
N LEU A 475 4.93 3.84 35.61
CA LEU A 475 4.78 5.11 36.32
C LEU A 475 5.64 5.16 37.60
N SER A 476 5.73 4.07 38.36
CA SER A 476 6.57 4.04 39.58
C SER A 476 8.07 4.09 39.30
N LEU A 477 8.54 3.67 38.12
CA LEU A 477 9.92 3.87 37.66
C LEU A 477 10.19 5.33 37.28
N SER A 478 9.24 5.98 36.60
CA SER A 478 9.41 7.37 36.13
C SER A 478 9.62 8.39 37.27
N ALA A 479 9.11 8.10 38.47
CA ALA A 479 9.22 8.95 39.64
C ALA A 479 10.64 9.00 40.28
N GLN A 480 11.61 8.20 39.79
CA GLN A 480 12.88 7.96 40.48
C GLN A 480 14.12 8.60 39.80
N GLY A 481 14.00 9.22 38.61
CA GLY A 481 15.13 9.35 37.68
C GLY A 481 15.64 10.73 37.20
N SER A 482 15.26 11.89 37.77
CA SER A 482 15.50 13.21 37.12
C SER A 482 16.67 14.07 37.65
N LYS A 483 17.74 14.25 36.85
CA LYS A 483 18.74 15.37 36.87
C LYS A 483 19.50 15.51 35.52
N PRO A 484 19.87 16.73 35.05
CA PRO A 484 20.59 16.95 33.76
C PRO A 484 22.01 17.57 33.87
N ASP A 485 22.83 17.50 32.80
CA ASP A 485 23.99 18.38 32.46
C ASP A 485 24.47 18.15 30.97
N ALA A 486 25.33 19.00 30.38
CA ALA A 486 25.45 19.25 28.90
C ALA A 486 26.88 19.33 28.24
N GLU A 487 26.94 19.61 26.90
CA GLU A 487 28.08 19.92 25.96
C GLU A 487 29.01 18.76 25.48
N MET A 488 29.77 18.76 24.34
CA MET A 488 30.08 19.72 23.23
C MET A 488 30.50 18.98 21.89
N VAL A 489 30.65 19.67 20.71
CA VAL A 489 31.10 19.08 19.40
C VAL A 489 32.01 20.02 18.55
N ASP A 490 32.90 19.46 17.69
CA ASP A 490 33.97 20.12 16.87
C ASP A 490 33.70 20.15 15.33
N GLN A 491 34.42 20.97 14.54
CA GLN A 491 34.16 21.25 13.10
C GLN A 491 35.40 21.33 12.17
N SER A 492 35.27 20.86 10.92
CA SER A 492 36.11 21.32 9.78
C SER A 492 35.41 21.13 8.41
N GLN A 493 35.68 22.00 7.42
CA GLN A 493 35.02 22.05 6.10
C GLN A 493 36.01 22.28 4.92
N PRO A 494 35.67 21.83 3.68
CA PRO A 494 36.42 22.13 2.44
C PRO A 494 35.80 23.28 1.58
N THR A 495 36.60 23.85 0.68
CA THR A 495 36.26 25.02 -0.18
C THR A 495 35.88 24.67 -1.63
N PHE A 496 35.08 25.52 -2.30
CA PHE A 496 34.48 25.29 -3.63
C PHE A 496 34.72 26.41 -4.67
N SER A 497 34.41 26.12 -5.94
CA SER A 497 34.75 26.90 -7.16
C SER A 497 33.91 28.17 -7.41
N GLU A 498 34.52 29.18 -8.06
CA GLU A 498 34.03 30.57 -8.23
C GLU A 498 32.92 30.79 -9.28
N THR A 499 32.41 29.74 -9.94
CA THR A 499 31.55 29.86 -11.15
C THR A 499 30.04 29.80 -10.91
N LEU A 500 29.61 29.55 -9.67
CA LEU A 500 28.20 29.45 -9.29
C LEU A 500 27.83 30.58 -8.34
N ASP A 501 26.54 30.95 -8.28
CA ASP A 501 26.03 31.96 -7.36
C ASP A 501 26.43 31.61 -5.90
N PRO A 502 27.20 32.46 -5.19
CA PRO A 502 27.65 32.18 -3.83
C PRO A 502 26.51 31.90 -2.85
N ALA A 503 25.32 32.45 -3.08
CA ALA A 503 24.15 32.15 -2.26
C ALA A 503 23.63 30.73 -2.50
N VAL A 504 23.67 30.23 -3.74
CA VAL A 504 23.28 28.85 -4.09
C VAL A 504 24.30 27.85 -3.52
N VAL A 505 25.60 28.12 -3.66
CA VAL A 505 26.66 27.28 -3.08
C VAL A 505 26.55 27.23 -1.56
N SER A 506 26.36 28.38 -0.90
CA SER A 506 26.14 28.46 0.54
C SER A 506 24.87 27.71 0.98
N LEU A 507 23.77 27.79 0.22
CA LEU A 507 22.55 27.04 0.51
C LEU A 507 22.78 25.52 0.47
N VAL A 508 23.49 25.02 -0.54
CA VAL A 508 23.82 23.60 -0.74
C VAL A 508 24.83 23.08 0.30
N GLN A 509 25.75 23.94 0.76
CA GLN A 509 26.66 23.63 1.87
C GLN A 509 25.91 23.56 3.20
N ASN A 510 25.13 24.60 3.54
CA ASN A 510 24.38 24.66 4.81
C ASN A 510 23.28 23.60 4.92
N ALA A 511 22.84 23.01 3.81
CA ALA A 511 21.94 21.86 3.82
C ALA A 511 22.58 20.60 4.45
N TYR A 512 23.90 20.46 4.43
CA TYR A 512 24.60 19.40 5.15
C TYR A 512 24.62 19.71 6.65
N GLY A 513 23.87 18.91 7.42
CA GLY A 513 23.65 19.16 8.85
C GLY A 513 22.48 20.10 9.17
N SER A 514 21.67 20.53 8.18
CA SER A 514 20.45 21.33 8.48
C SER A 514 19.24 20.93 7.64
N THR A 515 18.26 20.34 8.33
CA THR A 515 16.95 19.96 7.77
C THR A 515 16.19 21.15 7.20
N LEU A 516 16.37 22.37 7.76
CA LEU A 516 15.73 23.59 7.25
C LEU A 516 16.23 23.93 5.83
N TYR A 517 17.56 23.96 5.64
CA TYR A 517 18.16 24.23 4.34
C TYR A 517 17.85 23.12 3.31
N GLN A 518 17.78 21.85 3.74
CA GLN A 518 17.30 20.75 2.88
C GLN A 518 15.84 20.95 2.45
N GLN A 519 14.96 21.35 3.37
CA GLN A 519 13.55 21.62 3.05
C GLN A 519 13.40 22.81 2.10
N LEU A 520 14.19 23.87 2.27
CA LEU A 520 14.23 25.01 1.35
C LEU A 520 14.67 24.60 -0.06
N ILE A 521 15.73 23.78 -0.18
CA ILE A 521 16.18 23.23 -1.47
C ILE A 521 15.08 22.38 -2.11
N LEU A 522 14.43 21.50 -1.36
CA LEU A 522 13.33 20.67 -1.86
C LEU A 522 12.01 21.45 -2.09
N ALA A 523 11.90 22.68 -1.59
CA ALA A 523 10.78 23.58 -1.88
C ALA A 523 10.98 24.35 -3.20
N ALA A 524 12.22 24.44 -3.72
CA ALA A 524 12.52 25.12 -4.97
C ALA A 524 11.72 24.57 -6.17
N ARG A 525 11.41 25.45 -7.12
CA ARG A 525 10.69 25.16 -8.37
C ARG A 525 11.26 25.99 -9.52
N GLY A 526 11.05 25.53 -10.75
CA GLY A 526 11.51 26.19 -11.97
C GLY A 526 13.03 26.43 -11.99
N ASP A 527 13.42 27.63 -12.41
CA ASP A 527 14.82 28.09 -12.52
C ASP A 527 15.63 27.91 -11.22
N LEU A 528 15.02 28.08 -10.03
CA LEU A 528 15.73 27.88 -8.76
C LEU A 528 16.04 26.40 -8.51
N SER A 529 15.09 25.49 -8.77
CA SER A 529 15.37 24.05 -8.64
C SER A 529 16.40 23.59 -9.67
N ASP A 530 16.39 24.14 -10.88
CA ASP A 530 17.38 23.80 -11.91
C ASP A 530 18.79 24.25 -11.52
N LYS A 531 18.96 25.49 -11.06
CA LYS A 531 20.25 26.02 -10.54
C LYS A 531 20.78 25.20 -9.37
N LEU A 532 19.92 24.77 -8.46
CA LEU A 532 20.29 23.90 -7.34
C LEU A 532 20.69 22.49 -7.82
N MET A 533 19.95 21.91 -8.75
CA MET A 533 20.31 20.61 -9.36
C MET A 533 21.64 20.69 -10.10
N CYS A 534 21.88 21.73 -10.89
CA CYS A 534 23.15 21.94 -11.59
C CYS A 534 24.30 22.13 -10.60
N SER A 535 24.15 22.96 -9.57
CA SER A 535 25.18 23.15 -8.52
C SER A 535 25.53 21.86 -7.78
N MET A 536 24.54 21.03 -7.43
CA MET A 536 24.77 19.72 -6.83
C MET A 536 25.44 18.74 -7.81
N GLN A 537 25.00 18.72 -9.08
CA GLN A 537 25.60 17.87 -10.12
C GLN A 537 27.05 18.26 -10.43
N ASP A 538 27.37 19.54 -10.52
CA ASP A 538 28.73 20.05 -10.72
C ASP A 538 29.64 19.67 -9.56
N THR A 539 29.11 19.69 -8.34
CA THR A 539 29.81 19.27 -7.12
C THR A 539 30.10 17.77 -7.13
N LEU A 540 29.10 16.95 -7.46
CA LEU A 540 29.28 15.49 -7.64
C LEU A 540 30.28 15.18 -8.75
N ASP A 541 30.20 15.89 -9.88
CA ASP A 541 31.11 15.75 -11.02
C ASP A 541 32.57 16.09 -10.68
N GLN A 542 32.80 17.06 -9.77
CA GLN A 542 34.12 17.39 -9.24
C GLN A 542 34.66 16.26 -8.34
N TYR A 543 33.85 15.74 -7.42
CA TYR A 543 34.24 14.57 -6.62
C TYR A 543 34.55 13.36 -7.51
N SER A 544 33.72 13.06 -8.52
CA SER A 544 33.97 11.98 -9.50
C SER A 544 35.19 12.19 -10.41
N ARG A 545 35.89 13.34 -10.35
CA ARG A 545 37.20 13.55 -10.99
C ARG A 545 38.38 13.36 -10.04
N GLN A 546 38.13 13.33 -8.73
CA GLN A 546 39.14 13.07 -7.71
C GLN A 546 39.21 11.58 -7.41
N ASP A 547 40.43 11.04 -7.47
CA ASP A 547 40.73 9.63 -7.22
C ASP A 547 40.84 9.39 -5.71
N VAL A 548 39.69 9.35 -5.03
CA VAL A 548 39.58 9.25 -3.58
C VAL A 548 39.05 7.88 -3.19
N THR A 549 39.83 7.12 -2.41
CA THR A 549 39.51 5.76 -1.97
C THR A 549 38.29 5.65 -1.05
N ILE A 550 37.86 6.75 -0.41
CA ILE A 550 36.65 6.81 0.42
C ILE A 550 35.93 8.13 0.13
N ARG A 551 34.67 8.06 -0.31
CA ARG A 551 33.82 9.25 -0.53
C ARG A 551 33.36 9.82 0.83
N PRO A 552 33.36 11.16 1.04
CA PRO A 552 32.88 11.74 2.29
C PRO A 552 31.34 11.63 2.40
N PRO A 553 30.75 11.62 3.62
CA PRO A 553 29.28 11.52 3.76
C PRO A 553 28.51 12.67 3.07
N TYR A 554 29.15 13.84 2.91
CA TYR A 554 28.62 14.95 2.10
C TYR A 554 28.32 14.56 0.65
N PHE A 555 29.11 13.67 0.05
CA PHE A 555 28.90 13.20 -1.33
C PHE A 555 27.65 12.31 -1.43
N GLN A 556 27.45 11.39 -0.47
CA GLN A 556 26.23 10.57 -0.38
C GLN A 556 24.98 11.43 -0.13
N PHE A 557 25.11 12.41 0.77
CA PHE A 557 24.07 13.41 1.03
C PHE A 557 23.65 14.16 -0.25
N LEU A 558 24.62 14.67 -1.03
CA LEU A 558 24.34 15.38 -2.29
C LEU A 558 23.69 14.47 -3.34
N ARG A 559 24.12 13.20 -3.48
CA ARG A 559 23.45 12.21 -4.35
C ARG A 559 21.97 12.08 -4.03
N SER A 560 21.66 11.85 -2.75
CA SER A 560 20.28 11.70 -2.27
C SER A 560 19.46 12.99 -2.43
N LEU A 561 20.04 14.16 -2.12
CA LEU A 561 19.35 15.44 -2.24
C LEU A 561 19.06 15.82 -3.70
N LEU A 562 20.02 15.56 -4.61
CA LEU A 562 19.84 15.76 -6.04
C LEU A 562 18.74 14.87 -6.62
N LEU A 563 18.75 13.57 -6.30
CA LEU A 563 17.71 12.64 -6.76
C LEU A 563 16.32 13.03 -6.24
N LYS A 564 16.21 13.42 -4.97
CA LYS A 564 14.97 13.92 -4.36
C LYS A 564 14.48 15.21 -5.02
N LEU A 565 15.38 16.15 -5.36
CA LEU A 565 15.01 17.39 -6.04
C LEU A 565 14.58 17.14 -7.50
N ALA A 566 15.28 16.26 -8.22
CA ALA A 566 14.95 15.90 -9.60
C ALA A 566 13.58 15.21 -9.71
N SER A 567 13.32 14.21 -8.86
CA SER A 567 12.01 13.55 -8.74
C SER A 567 10.90 14.56 -8.42
N LYS A 568 11.08 15.38 -7.38
CA LYS A 568 10.07 16.34 -6.90
C LYS A 568 9.82 17.53 -7.84
N SER A 569 10.82 17.93 -8.62
CA SER A 569 10.67 18.98 -9.65
C SER A 569 10.16 18.43 -10.98
N ARG A 570 10.08 17.09 -11.14
CA ARG A 570 9.82 16.38 -12.40
C ARG A 570 10.74 16.87 -13.54
N ALA A 571 12.00 17.14 -13.20
CA ALA A 571 13.01 17.64 -14.11
C ALA A 571 14.40 17.03 -13.82
N LEU A 572 15.26 17.00 -14.84
CA LEU A 572 16.68 16.72 -14.69
C LEU A 572 17.46 18.06 -14.71
N PRO A 573 18.69 18.11 -14.16
CA PRO A 573 19.54 19.29 -14.29
C PRO A 573 19.72 19.68 -15.77
N SER A 574 19.50 20.94 -16.11
CA SER A 574 19.69 21.45 -17.48
C SER A 574 21.13 21.33 -17.97
N SER A 575 22.12 21.26 -17.05
CA SER A 575 23.52 20.95 -17.37
C SER A 575 23.74 19.56 -17.99
N LEU A 576 22.75 18.66 -17.94
CA LEU A 576 22.78 17.37 -18.64
C LEU A 576 22.20 17.43 -20.06
N LEU A 577 21.50 18.51 -20.43
CA LEU A 577 20.83 18.64 -21.72
C LEU A 577 21.84 18.99 -22.83
N ILE A 578 21.98 18.12 -23.82
CA ILE A 578 22.85 18.36 -24.98
C ILE A 578 22.03 18.86 -26.19
N PRO A 579 22.33 20.06 -26.72
CA PRO A 579 21.66 20.59 -27.93
C PRO A 579 22.31 20.04 -29.20
N GLY A 580 21.55 19.96 -30.30
CA GLY A 580 22.12 19.68 -31.63
C GLY A 580 22.24 18.20 -32.02
N VAL A 581 21.53 17.29 -31.35
CA VAL A 581 21.33 15.92 -31.85
C VAL A 581 20.46 15.96 -33.12
N HIS A 582 20.90 15.31 -34.19
CA HIS A 582 20.24 15.29 -35.51
C HIS A 582 20.33 13.90 -36.17
N ASP A 583 19.85 13.75 -37.42
CA ASP A 583 19.83 12.47 -38.18
C ASP A 583 19.19 11.29 -37.42
N LEU A 584 18.01 11.51 -36.85
CA LEU A 584 17.32 10.51 -36.03
C LEU A 584 16.77 9.35 -36.88
N HIS A 585 17.28 8.14 -36.62
CA HIS A 585 16.83 6.89 -37.24
C HIS A 585 16.39 5.88 -36.16
N ALA A 586 15.19 5.31 -36.28
CA ALA A 586 14.76 4.22 -35.40
C ALA A 586 15.57 2.94 -35.69
N HIS A 587 16.06 2.27 -34.66
CA HIS A 587 16.88 1.06 -34.80
C HIS A 587 16.19 -0.19 -34.25
N GLY A 588 15.56 -0.10 -33.07
CA GLY A 588 14.87 -1.24 -32.48
C GLY A 588 14.25 -0.94 -31.11
N SER A 589 13.77 -1.98 -30.43
CA SER A 589 13.11 -1.88 -29.13
C SER A 589 13.63 -2.94 -28.17
N THR A 590 14.02 -2.55 -26.95
CA THR A 590 14.57 -3.45 -25.92
C THR A 590 13.77 -3.33 -24.63
N GLY A 591 13.09 -4.43 -24.22
CA GLY A 591 12.26 -4.44 -23.00
C GLY A 591 11.16 -3.37 -23.02
N ILE A 592 11.32 -2.33 -22.18
CA ILE A 592 10.42 -1.15 -22.09
C ILE A 592 10.91 0.09 -22.85
N SER A 593 12.05 0.01 -23.55
CA SER A 593 12.69 1.13 -24.25
C SER A 593 12.67 0.97 -25.77
N ASP A 594 12.80 2.08 -26.48
CA ASP A 594 13.09 2.16 -27.91
C ASP A 594 14.44 2.82 -28.11
N ILE A 595 15.21 2.27 -29.05
CA ILE A 595 16.56 2.72 -29.39
C ILE A 595 16.55 3.39 -30.75
N TYR A 596 17.08 4.60 -30.80
CA TYR A 596 17.31 5.37 -32.01
C TYR A 596 18.82 5.60 -32.18
N ILE A 597 19.27 5.70 -33.42
CA ILE A 597 20.61 6.17 -33.78
C ILE A 597 20.46 7.64 -34.19
N ALA A 598 21.42 8.47 -33.81
CA ALA A 598 21.48 9.88 -34.20
C ALA A 598 22.94 10.35 -34.36
N THR A 599 23.14 11.55 -34.89
CA THR A 599 24.42 12.24 -34.96
C THR A 599 24.50 13.32 -33.86
N TYR A 600 25.60 13.34 -33.10
CA TYR A 600 25.96 14.40 -32.15
C TYR A 600 27.46 14.71 -32.25
N GLU A 601 27.83 15.98 -32.38
CA GLU A 601 29.22 16.43 -32.60
C GLU A 601 29.97 15.67 -33.72
N GLY A 602 29.25 15.28 -34.78
CA GLY A 602 29.81 14.52 -35.91
C GLY A 602 30.08 13.03 -35.62
N ARG A 603 29.63 12.50 -34.47
CA ARG A 603 29.73 11.08 -34.08
C ARG A 603 28.35 10.46 -33.99
N LYS A 604 28.26 9.15 -34.25
CA LYS A 604 27.04 8.38 -33.99
C LYS A 604 26.80 8.22 -32.49
N VAL A 605 25.56 8.39 -32.07
CA VAL A 605 25.10 8.20 -30.69
C VAL A 605 23.85 7.34 -30.64
N ALA A 606 23.69 6.58 -29.56
CA ALA A 606 22.48 5.83 -29.23
C ALA A 606 21.58 6.67 -28.33
N LEU A 607 20.30 6.78 -28.70
CA LEU A 607 19.25 7.44 -27.93
C LEU A 607 18.30 6.39 -27.36
N LYS A 608 18.28 6.25 -26.03
CA LYS A 608 17.34 5.39 -25.30
C LYS A 608 16.11 6.20 -24.88
N ARG A 609 14.95 5.88 -25.46
CA ARG A 609 13.64 6.40 -25.08
C ARG A 609 12.90 5.37 -24.24
N VAL A 610 12.34 5.73 -23.10
CA VAL A 610 11.43 4.83 -22.35
C VAL A 610 10.02 4.95 -22.92
N ARG A 611 9.31 3.83 -23.13
CA ARG A 611 7.93 3.83 -23.65
C ARG A 611 6.93 4.21 -22.56
N ASN A 612 6.08 5.20 -22.80
CA ASN A 612 4.83 5.34 -22.05
C ASN A 612 3.93 4.15 -22.41
N SER A 613 3.76 3.19 -21.49
CA SER A 613 2.60 2.32 -21.55
C SER A 613 1.35 3.16 -21.30
N GLN A 614 0.22 2.84 -21.93
CA GLN A 614 -1.07 3.51 -21.69
C GLN A 614 -1.69 3.04 -20.34
N SER A 615 -0.92 3.13 -19.26
CA SER A 615 -1.33 2.78 -17.89
C SER A 615 -1.23 4.01 -16.98
N PRO A 616 -2.01 4.09 -15.88
CA PRO A 616 -2.10 5.28 -15.04
C PRO A 616 -0.90 5.47 -14.08
N HIS A 617 0.31 5.12 -14.52
CA HIS A 617 1.53 5.01 -13.71
C HIS A 617 2.72 5.83 -14.26
N GLU A 618 2.47 7.01 -14.83
CA GLU A 618 3.53 7.86 -15.40
C GLU A 618 4.56 8.34 -14.35
N SER A 619 4.19 8.48 -13.07
CA SER A 619 5.10 8.92 -12.01
C SER A 619 6.28 7.96 -11.81
N ASN A 620 6.01 6.66 -11.65
CA ASN A 620 7.04 5.64 -11.44
C ASN A 620 8.06 5.55 -12.60
N LEU A 621 7.62 5.83 -13.83
CA LEU A 621 8.47 5.77 -15.02
C LEU A 621 9.51 6.89 -15.04
N PHE A 622 9.10 8.10 -14.64
CA PHE A 622 10.00 9.26 -14.56
C PHE A 622 11.01 9.11 -13.42
N ASP A 623 10.59 8.58 -12.27
CA ASP A 623 11.50 8.38 -11.13
C ASP A 623 12.56 7.29 -11.42
N ALA A 624 12.21 6.25 -12.18
CA ALA A 624 13.17 5.29 -12.71
C ALA A 624 14.14 5.91 -13.72
N LEU A 625 13.64 6.75 -14.63
CA LEU A 625 14.46 7.48 -15.62
C LEU A 625 15.44 8.46 -14.95
N CYS A 626 14.99 9.20 -13.94
CA CYS A 626 15.84 10.08 -13.14
C CYS A 626 16.93 9.31 -12.40
N ARG A 627 16.58 8.17 -11.80
CA ARG A 627 17.55 7.29 -11.12
C ARG A 627 18.59 6.75 -12.11
N GLU A 628 18.16 6.22 -13.25
CA GLU A 628 19.07 5.75 -14.32
C GLU A 628 20.01 6.87 -14.77
N THR A 629 19.48 8.06 -15.07
CA THR A 629 20.29 9.21 -15.52
C THR A 629 21.34 9.62 -14.48
N LEU A 630 20.92 9.81 -13.22
CA LEU A 630 21.78 10.34 -12.17
C LEU A 630 22.80 9.30 -11.67
N ILE A 631 22.47 8.01 -11.70
CA ILE A 631 23.45 6.93 -11.50
C ILE A 631 24.46 6.97 -12.66
N TRP A 632 23.98 6.83 -13.90
CA TRP A 632 24.84 6.64 -15.06
C TRP A 632 25.79 7.83 -15.31
N ARG A 633 25.35 9.07 -15.05
CA ARG A 633 26.21 10.27 -15.11
C ARG A 633 27.44 10.20 -14.20
N GLN A 634 27.32 9.55 -13.05
CA GLN A 634 28.38 9.51 -12.04
C GLN A 634 29.41 8.40 -12.27
N LEU A 635 29.07 7.41 -13.12
CA LEU A 635 29.94 6.28 -13.43
C LEU A 635 30.99 6.68 -14.47
N LYS A 636 32.27 6.61 -14.08
CA LYS A 636 33.42 6.92 -14.94
C LYS A 636 34.44 5.80 -14.86
N HIS A 637 34.24 4.78 -15.70
CA HIS A 637 35.09 3.59 -15.77
C HIS A 637 35.26 3.16 -17.24
N PRO A 638 36.45 2.72 -17.71
CA PRO A 638 36.66 2.31 -19.10
C PRO A 638 35.75 1.16 -19.55
N ASN A 639 35.34 0.30 -18.62
CA ASN A 639 34.45 -0.85 -18.85
C ASN A 639 32.98 -0.57 -18.51
N ILE A 640 32.58 0.70 -18.45
CA ILE A 640 31.16 1.12 -18.38
C ILE A 640 30.86 1.96 -19.62
N LEU A 641 29.72 1.71 -20.27
CA LEU A 641 29.30 2.47 -21.45
C LEU A 641 29.18 3.96 -21.06
N PRO A 642 29.82 4.91 -21.76
CA PRO A 642 29.77 6.32 -21.34
C PRO A 642 28.38 6.94 -21.46
N PHE A 643 27.98 7.73 -20.46
CA PHE A 643 26.82 8.62 -20.55
C PHE A 643 27.25 9.98 -21.11
N ILE A 644 26.64 10.42 -22.22
CA ILE A 644 26.94 11.72 -22.85
C ILE A 644 26.06 12.82 -22.21
N GLY A 645 24.76 12.57 -22.12
CA GLY A 645 23.78 13.54 -21.63
C GLY A 645 22.34 13.12 -21.95
N THR A 646 21.42 14.07 -21.88
CA THR A 646 20.02 13.88 -22.30
C THR A 646 19.66 14.82 -23.45
N CYS A 647 18.69 14.42 -24.27
CA CYS A 647 18.15 15.30 -25.31
C CYS A 647 16.62 15.15 -25.39
N ASN A 648 15.95 16.19 -25.89
CA ASN A 648 14.53 16.13 -26.22
C ASN A 648 14.39 15.97 -27.73
N ILE A 649 13.83 14.84 -28.17
CA ILE A 649 13.45 14.62 -29.58
C ILE A 649 11.96 14.89 -29.77
N GLN A 650 11.59 15.46 -30.92
CA GLN A 650 10.18 15.73 -31.22
C GLN A 650 9.59 14.56 -32.02
N LEU A 651 8.66 13.83 -31.39
CA LEU A 651 7.97 12.68 -31.98
C LEU A 651 6.47 12.90 -31.88
N ASN A 652 5.75 12.79 -33.00
CA ASN A 652 4.30 13.07 -33.07
C ASN A 652 3.89 14.42 -32.46
N PHE A 653 4.70 15.46 -32.72
CA PHE A 653 4.59 16.83 -32.19
C PHE A 653 4.86 17.01 -30.69
N GLU A 654 5.11 15.95 -29.92
CA GLU A 654 5.46 16.04 -28.50
C GLU A 654 6.97 15.92 -28.25
N PRO A 655 7.55 16.70 -27.30
CA PRO A 655 8.92 16.51 -26.86
C PRO A 655 9.04 15.24 -26.01
N ARG A 656 10.01 14.40 -26.32
CA ARG A 656 10.30 13.15 -25.59
C ARG A 656 11.77 13.11 -25.16
N LEU A 657 11.97 13.03 -23.84
CA LEU A 657 13.28 12.93 -23.21
C LEU A 657 13.94 11.58 -23.54
N CYS A 658 15.19 11.62 -23.97
CA CYS A 658 16.02 10.46 -24.28
C CYS A 658 17.38 10.54 -23.57
N LEU A 659 17.91 9.39 -23.14
CA LEU A 659 19.28 9.26 -22.64
C LEU A 659 20.22 9.03 -23.82
N VAL A 660 21.39 9.67 -23.80
CA VAL A 660 22.36 9.64 -24.91
C VAL A 660 23.68 9.00 -24.47
N SER A 661 24.14 8.02 -25.26
CA SER A 661 25.42 7.34 -25.12
C SER A 661 26.12 7.19 -26.47
N PRO A 662 27.42 6.85 -26.54
CA PRO A 662 28.06 6.50 -27.81
C PRO A 662 27.34 5.35 -28.50
N TRP A 663 27.28 5.36 -29.82
CA TRP A 663 26.78 4.21 -30.57
C TRP A 663 27.84 3.10 -30.59
N ALA A 664 27.52 1.93 -30.01
CA ALA A 664 28.38 0.76 -30.03
C ALA A 664 28.21 0.01 -31.36
N GLU A 665 29.01 0.36 -32.39
CA GLU A 665 28.96 -0.23 -33.74
C GLU A 665 29.07 -1.77 -33.76
N LYS A 666 29.72 -2.35 -32.75
CA LYS A 666 29.91 -3.79 -32.59
C LYS A 666 28.74 -4.50 -31.92
N GLY A 667 27.81 -3.76 -31.31
CA GLY A 667 26.67 -4.32 -30.58
C GLY A 667 27.06 -4.98 -29.23
N ASN A 668 26.22 -5.90 -28.77
CA ASN A 668 26.44 -6.65 -27.53
C ASN A 668 27.50 -7.76 -27.72
N VAL A 669 28.12 -8.21 -26.62
CA VAL A 669 29.20 -9.22 -26.65
C VAL A 669 28.81 -10.54 -27.33
N THR A 670 27.59 -11.02 -27.14
CA THR A 670 27.14 -12.32 -27.70
C THR A 670 26.98 -12.23 -29.21
N THR A 671 26.25 -11.23 -29.70
CA THR A 671 26.08 -10.98 -31.13
C THR A 671 27.43 -10.69 -31.79
N TYR A 672 28.27 -9.85 -31.18
CA TYR A 672 29.58 -9.54 -31.75
C TYR A 672 30.49 -10.77 -31.86
N PHE A 673 30.55 -11.58 -30.80
CA PHE A 673 31.45 -12.74 -30.77
C PHE A 673 30.91 -13.90 -31.60
N TRP A 674 29.67 -14.32 -31.39
CA TRP A 674 29.12 -15.57 -31.93
C TRP A 674 28.36 -15.43 -33.24
N GLU A 675 27.92 -14.22 -33.63
CA GLU A 675 27.22 -13.98 -34.89
C GLU A 675 28.10 -13.23 -35.91
N LEU A 676 28.95 -12.30 -35.46
CA LEU A 676 29.76 -11.44 -36.34
C LEU A 676 31.24 -11.85 -36.44
N CYS A 677 31.86 -12.35 -35.37
CA CYS A 677 33.32 -12.59 -35.31
C CYS A 677 33.77 -14.03 -35.13
N ASP A 678 32.87 -15.01 -34.94
CA ASP A 678 33.22 -16.41 -34.63
C ASP A 678 34.09 -17.06 -35.73
N GLN A 679 33.89 -16.66 -36.97
CA GLN A 679 34.65 -17.12 -38.14
C GLN A 679 35.93 -16.29 -38.40
N LEU A 680 36.11 -15.16 -37.71
CA LEU A 680 37.20 -14.20 -37.91
C LEU A 680 38.25 -14.26 -36.80
N ILE A 681 37.85 -14.62 -35.58
CA ILE A 681 38.74 -14.82 -34.44
C ILE A 681 39.23 -16.28 -34.46
N PRO A 682 40.55 -16.55 -34.58
CA PRO A 682 41.08 -17.91 -34.48
C PRO A 682 40.72 -18.55 -33.13
N ASP A 683 40.39 -19.85 -33.10
CA ASP A 683 39.94 -20.56 -31.89
C ASP A 683 40.93 -20.44 -30.72
N GLU A 684 42.23 -20.48 -31.02
CA GLU A 684 43.35 -20.24 -30.09
C GLU A 684 43.31 -18.86 -29.37
N LYS A 685 42.58 -17.88 -29.91
CA LYS A 685 42.40 -16.53 -29.34
C LYS A 685 41.00 -16.30 -28.74
N LYS A 686 40.02 -17.15 -29.07
CA LYS A 686 38.64 -17.02 -28.57
C LYS A 686 38.59 -16.99 -27.03
N VAL A 687 39.25 -17.94 -26.38
CA VAL A 687 39.34 -18.01 -24.91
C VAL A 687 39.98 -16.74 -24.30
N ALA A 688 40.99 -16.16 -24.95
CA ALA A 688 41.68 -14.97 -24.45
C ALA A 688 40.77 -13.72 -24.50
N TYR A 689 40.01 -13.54 -25.59
CA TYR A 689 39.02 -12.46 -25.68
C TYR A 689 37.88 -12.62 -24.65
N LEU A 690 37.32 -13.83 -24.52
CA LEU A 690 36.28 -14.11 -23.51
C LEU A 690 36.80 -13.86 -22.09
N ARG A 691 38.01 -14.32 -21.74
CA ARG A 691 38.64 -14.06 -20.44
C ARG A 691 38.83 -12.55 -20.19
N GLN A 692 39.30 -11.79 -21.18
CA GLN A 692 39.48 -10.34 -21.04
C GLN A 692 38.15 -9.63 -20.84
N TRP A 693 37.09 -9.99 -21.57
CA TRP A 693 35.77 -9.37 -21.39
C TRP A 693 35.08 -9.75 -20.09
N ILE A 694 35.29 -10.98 -19.59
CA ILE A 694 34.86 -11.39 -18.25
C ILE A 694 35.56 -10.53 -17.18
N LEU A 695 36.86 -10.27 -17.32
CA LEU A 695 37.60 -9.36 -16.44
C LEU A 695 37.13 -7.91 -16.56
N ASP A 696 36.91 -7.41 -17.77
CA ASP A 696 36.37 -6.07 -18.04
C ASP A 696 35.02 -5.84 -17.30
N VAL A 697 34.09 -6.80 -17.41
CA VAL A 697 32.81 -6.76 -16.70
C VAL A 697 33.01 -6.89 -15.19
N ALA A 698 33.94 -7.73 -14.73
CA ALA A 698 34.24 -7.87 -13.31
C ALA A 698 34.76 -6.57 -12.70
N MET A 699 35.67 -5.86 -13.38
CA MET A 699 36.19 -4.56 -12.96
C MET A 699 35.08 -3.48 -12.96
N ALA A 700 34.17 -3.50 -13.95
CA ALA A 700 33.01 -2.61 -13.96
C ALA A 700 32.09 -2.84 -12.75
N LEU A 701 31.80 -4.10 -12.41
CA LEU A 701 30.97 -4.46 -11.26
C LEU A 701 31.66 -4.13 -9.92
N GLU A 702 32.97 -4.40 -9.80
CA GLU A 702 33.76 -4.01 -8.63
C GLU A 702 33.74 -2.48 -8.42
N TYR A 703 33.88 -1.71 -9.50
CA TYR A 703 33.80 -0.25 -9.45
C TYR A 703 32.43 0.26 -8.99
N ILE A 704 31.31 -0.23 -9.54
CA ILE A 704 29.98 0.24 -9.10
C ILE A 704 29.65 -0.22 -7.68
N HIS A 705 30.11 -1.39 -7.24
CA HIS A 705 29.95 -1.86 -5.85
C HIS A 705 30.73 -0.96 -4.88
N LYS A 706 31.96 -0.53 -5.24
CA LYS A 706 32.73 0.49 -4.49
C LYS A 706 32.08 1.87 -4.49
N GLU A 707 31.33 2.22 -5.52
CA GLU A 707 30.50 3.45 -5.59
C GLU A 707 29.11 3.28 -4.95
N HIS A 708 28.90 2.18 -4.20
CA HIS A 708 27.69 1.85 -3.44
C HIS A 708 26.43 1.63 -4.31
N ILE A 709 26.57 1.00 -5.48
CA ILE A 709 25.47 0.77 -6.45
C ILE A 709 25.28 -0.74 -6.69
N VAL A 710 24.04 -1.21 -6.68
CA VAL A 710 23.66 -2.56 -7.13
C VAL A 710 23.14 -2.46 -8.56
N HIS A 711 23.63 -3.30 -9.48
CA HIS A 711 23.23 -3.27 -10.88
C HIS A 711 21.83 -3.85 -11.10
N ALA A 712 21.56 -5.02 -10.53
CA ALA A 712 20.30 -5.77 -10.58
C ALA A 712 19.81 -6.20 -11.99
N ASP A 713 20.67 -6.21 -13.01
CA ASP A 713 20.39 -6.73 -14.38
C ASP A 713 21.71 -7.08 -15.11
N VAL A 714 22.56 -7.90 -14.49
CA VAL A 714 23.85 -8.32 -15.07
C VAL A 714 23.63 -9.50 -16.01
N ARG A 715 23.82 -9.28 -17.32
CA ARG A 715 23.64 -10.29 -18.38
C ARG A 715 24.36 -9.88 -19.66
N VAL A 716 24.66 -10.84 -20.56
CA VAL A 716 25.41 -10.58 -21.81
C VAL A 716 24.76 -9.53 -22.72
N GLY A 717 23.42 -9.49 -22.79
CA GLY A 717 22.68 -8.49 -23.58
C GLY A 717 22.81 -7.04 -23.10
N ASN A 718 23.37 -6.83 -21.91
CA ASN A 718 23.66 -5.52 -21.33
C ASN A 718 25.16 -5.16 -21.38
N VAL A 719 25.99 -5.96 -22.05
CA VAL A 719 27.43 -5.71 -22.22
C VAL A 719 27.74 -5.47 -23.69
N PHE A 720 28.29 -4.30 -24.00
CA PHE A 720 28.63 -3.86 -25.35
C PHE A 720 30.14 -3.91 -25.61
N VAL A 721 30.54 -4.03 -26.87
CA VAL A 721 31.97 -4.01 -27.26
C VAL A 721 32.33 -2.66 -27.86
N ASP A 722 33.37 -2.00 -27.35
CA ASP A 722 33.86 -0.74 -27.89
C ASP A 722 34.81 -0.92 -29.10
N ASP A 723 35.14 0.16 -29.79
CA ASP A 723 36.06 0.13 -30.94
C ASP A 723 37.44 -0.47 -30.59
N HIS A 724 37.88 -0.32 -29.34
CA HIS A 724 39.12 -0.85 -28.79
C HIS A 724 39.06 -2.32 -28.33
N MET A 725 37.93 -3.03 -28.60
CA MET A 725 37.70 -4.43 -28.20
C MET A 725 37.60 -4.64 -26.67
N ARG A 726 37.17 -3.62 -25.92
CA ARG A 726 36.86 -3.74 -24.49
C ARG A 726 35.37 -3.98 -24.29
N ALA A 727 35.02 -4.78 -23.29
CA ALA A 727 33.63 -4.93 -22.87
C ALA A 727 33.22 -3.75 -21.96
N GLN A 728 31.99 -3.27 -22.17
CA GLN A 728 31.40 -2.13 -21.49
C GLN A 728 30.01 -2.48 -20.96
N LEU A 729 29.85 -2.47 -19.64
CA LEU A 729 28.58 -2.71 -18.96
C LEU A 729 27.63 -1.50 -19.11
N ALA A 730 26.35 -1.76 -19.36
CA ALA A 730 25.33 -0.77 -19.64
C ALA A 730 23.95 -1.16 -19.05
N HIS A 731 22.94 -0.33 -19.30
CA HIS A 731 21.53 -0.51 -18.89
C HIS A 731 21.29 -0.47 -17.37
N PHE A 732 21.42 0.73 -16.79
CA PHE A 732 21.27 0.98 -15.36
C PHE A 732 19.79 1.23 -14.92
N ASN A 733 18.80 0.85 -15.73
CA ASN A 733 17.38 1.18 -15.52
C ASN A 733 16.70 0.51 -14.31
N VAL A 734 17.31 -0.52 -13.72
CA VAL A 734 16.83 -1.14 -12.47
C VAL A 734 17.83 -1.05 -11.34
N SER A 735 18.96 -0.37 -11.58
CA SER A 735 20.05 -0.15 -10.62
C SER A 735 19.66 0.93 -9.59
N PHE A 736 20.26 0.84 -8.41
CA PHE A 736 19.96 1.71 -7.28
C PHE A 736 21.19 1.81 -6.36
N PHE A 737 21.26 2.87 -5.56
CA PHE A 737 22.29 2.95 -4.53
C PHE A 737 21.95 1.96 -3.40
N ALA A 738 22.88 1.14 -2.95
CA ALA A 738 22.61 0.09 -1.95
C ALA A 738 22.09 0.66 -0.62
N GLU A 739 22.44 1.90 -0.29
CA GLU A 739 21.94 2.64 0.88
C GLU A 739 20.45 3.01 0.75
N GLU A 740 19.91 3.02 -0.47
CA GLU A 740 18.47 3.14 -0.73
C GLU A 740 17.70 1.83 -0.50
N SER A 741 18.35 0.67 -0.33
CA SER A 741 17.64 -0.59 0.00
C SER A 741 17.01 -0.58 1.41
N GLN A 742 17.19 0.51 2.18
CA GLN A 742 16.48 0.79 3.43
C GLN A 742 15.34 1.82 3.24
N PHE A 743 15.18 2.36 2.03
CA PHE A 743 14.27 3.48 1.71
C PHE A 743 13.43 3.26 0.44
N THR A 744 13.75 2.29 -0.41
CA THR A 744 12.97 1.94 -1.60
C THR A 744 12.19 0.65 -1.41
N THR A 745 11.15 0.70 -0.58
CA THR A 745 9.92 -0.04 -0.90
C THR A 745 9.26 0.57 -2.15
N LEU A 746 9.96 0.46 -3.29
CA LEU A 746 9.36 0.54 -4.62
C LEU A 746 8.49 -0.71 -4.79
N GLY A 747 7.38 -0.75 -4.06
CA GLY A 747 6.36 -1.80 -4.06
C GLY A 747 5.53 -1.85 -5.35
N GLY A 748 6.08 -1.35 -6.45
CA GLY A 748 5.72 -1.87 -7.75
C GLY A 748 6.28 -3.29 -7.83
N GLN A 749 5.47 -4.25 -8.28
CA GLN A 749 6.03 -5.51 -8.75
C GLN A 749 7.07 -5.16 -9.83
N LYS A 750 8.37 -5.38 -9.56
CA LYS A 750 9.33 -5.58 -10.65
C LYS A 750 8.81 -6.81 -11.39
N GLN A 751 8.04 -6.60 -12.46
CA GLN A 751 7.72 -7.63 -13.42
C GLN A 751 9.05 -8.00 -14.10
N TYR A 752 9.78 -8.91 -13.46
CA TYR A 752 10.86 -9.61 -14.10
C TYR A 752 10.24 -10.34 -15.29
N GLY A 753 10.64 -9.95 -16.51
CA GLY A 753 10.19 -10.64 -17.72
C GLY A 753 10.48 -12.13 -17.62
N SER A 754 9.70 -12.98 -18.28
CA SER A 754 9.88 -14.44 -18.24
C SER A 754 11.28 -14.90 -18.61
N GLU A 755 12.02 -14.09 -19.37
CA GLU A 755 13.43 -14.27 -19.71
C GLU A 755 14.37 -14.02 -18.51
N TRP A 756 14.10 -13.01 -17.67
CA TRP A 756 15.06 -12.48 -16.68
C TRP A 756 15.30 -13.43 -15.50
N ILE A 757 14.41 -14.40 -15.29
CA ILE A 757 14.47 -15.41 -14.21
C ILE A 757 15.75 -16.26 -14.30
N ARG A 758 16.38 -16.38 -15.49
CA ARG A 758 17.54 -17.25 -15.71
C ARG A 758 18.84 -16.75 -15.08
N TRP A 759 19.02 -15.43 -14.99
CA TRP A 759 20.16 -14.79 -14.29
C TRP A 759 19.86 -14.49 -12.82
N MET A 760 18.65 -14.81 -12.35
CA MET A 760 18.16 -14.45 -11.02
C MET A 760 18.70 -15.40 -9.94
N ALA A 761 19.40 -14.80 -8.98
CA ALA A 761 19.91 -15.48 -7.79
C ALA A 761 18.78 -16.20 -7.01
N PRO A 762 19.00 -17.42 -6.47
CA PRO A 762 17.97 -18.20 -5.79
C PRO A 762 17.26 -17.45 -4.66
N GLU A 763 17.98 -16.63 -3.90
CA GLU A 763 17.42 -15.82 -2.83
C GLU A 763 16.41 -14.76 -3.30
N LEU A 764 16.49 -14.28 -4.56
CA LEU A 764 15.52 -13.33 -5.14
C LEU A 764 14.22 -13.98 -5.62
N ARG A 765 14.13 -15.33 -5.55
CA ARG A 765 12.96 -16.09 -6.00
C ARG A 765 11.85 -16.12 -4.94
N ASP A 766 12.19 -15.82 -3.67
CA ASP A 766 11.19 -15.47 -2.66
C ASP A 766 10.75 -14.01 -2.86
N ARG A 767 9.43 -13.76 -2.85
CA ARG A 767 8.80 -12.51 -3.33
C ARG A 767 9.03 -11.29 -2.44
N ALA A 768 9.86 -11.43 -1.39
CA ALA A 768 10.19 -10.40 -0.41
C ALA A 768 11.68 -9.99 -0.41
N SER A 769 12.53 -10.58 -1.27
CA SER A 769 13.97 -10.30 -1.27
C SER A 769 14.37 -9.24 -2.30
N GLU A 770 15.17 -8.26 -1.88
CA GLU A 770 15.71 -7.21 -2.75
C GLU A 770 17.09 -7.60 -3.33
N PRO A 771 17.46 -7.11 -4.54
CA PRO A 771 18.79 -7.29 -5.09
C PRO A 771 19.89 -6.75 -4.17
N THR A 772 21.04 -7.42 -4.15
CA THR A 772 22.23 -7.04 -3.37
C THR A 772 23.50 -7.21 -4.21
N TYR A 773 24.65 -6.75 -3.71
CA TYR A 773 25.94 -7.03 -4.34
C TYR A 773 26.15 -8.53 -4.60
N ALA A 774 25.73 -9.39 -3.67
CA ALA A 774 25.82 -10.84 -3.84
C ALA A 774 24.96 -11.34 -5.02
N THR A 775 23.80 -10.73 -5.28
CA THR A 775 22.94 -11.14 -6.41
C THR A 775 23.54 -10.72 -7.75
N ASP A 776 24.22 -9.57 -7.83
CA ASP A 776 25.01 -9.21 -9.02
C ASP A 776 26.14 -10.22 -9.28
N VAL A 777 26.83 -10.69 -8.23
CA VAL A 777 27.88 -11.72 -8.36
C VAL A 777 27.31 -13.05 -8.89
N TYR A 778 26.12 -13.45 -8.46
CA TYR A 778 25.44 -14.63 -9.01
C TYR A 778 25.15 -14.48 -10.51
N SER A 779 24.58 -13.33 -10.87
CA SER A 779 24.24 -13.00 -12.27
C SER A 779 25.51 -12.88 -13.14
N PHE A 780 26.61 -12.38 -12.60
CA PHE A 780 27.94 -12.41 -13.22
C PHE A 780 28.43 -13.85 -13.48
N GLY A 781 28.22 -14.77 -12.54
CA GLY A 781 28.50 -16.19 -12.76
C GLY A 781 27.72 -16.74 -13.96
N CYS A 782 26.41 -16.47 -14.05
CA CYS A 782 25.58 -16.89 -15.20
C CYS A 782 26.08 -16.28 -16.52
N LEU A 783 26.45 -15.00 -16.51
CA LEU A 783 27.05 -14.30 -17.64
C LEU A 783 28.35 -14.99 -18.11
N CYS A 784 29.22 -15.42 -17.18
CA CYS A 784 30.45 -16.14 -17.52
C CYS A 784 30.19 -17.45 -18.28
N ILE A 785 29.16 -18.21 -17.90
CA ILE A 785 28.74 -19.40 -18.67
C ILE A 785 28.27 -19.02 -20.07
N GLU A 786 27.35 -18.05 -20.14
CA GLU A 786 26.62 -17.73 -21.36
C GLU A 786 27.57 -17.23 -22.47
N MET A 787 28.61 -16.50 -22.09
CA MET A 787 29.68 -16.07 -22.99
C MET A 787 30.41 -17.24 -23.68
N PHE A 788 30.54 -18.41 -23.03
CA PHE A 788 31.12 -19.63 -23.63
C PHE A 788 30.09 -20.52 -24.35
N ILE A 789 28.79 -20.47 -23.98
CA ILE A 789 27.73 -21.20 -24.70
C ILE A 789 27.39 -20.50 -26.03
N GLY A 790 27.31 -19.18 -26.04
CA GLY A 790 26.91 -18.41 -27.22
C GLY A 790 25.44 -18.61 -27.64
N ASP A 791 24.61 -19.03 -26.70
CA ASP A 791 23.16 -19.23 -26.79
C ASP A 791 22.59 -19.03 -25.36
N GLU A 792 21.27 -18.92 -25.20
CA GLU A 792 20.66 -18.66 -23.89
C GLU A 792 21.06 -19.74 -22.88
N ILE A 793 21.31 -19.34 -21.63
CA ILE A 793 21.51 -20.30 -20.55
C ILE A 793 20.22 -21.16 -20.41
N TYR A 794 20.40 -22.49 -20.38
CA TYR A 794 19.34 -23.53 -20.47
C TYR A 794 18.66 -23.76 -21.83
N SER A 795 19.15 -23.20 -22.95
CA SER A 795 18.58 -23.40 -24.31
C SER A 795 18.57 -24.84 -24.82
N LEU A 796 19.65 -25.61 -24.58
CA LEU A 796 19.99 -26.74 -25.46
C LEU A 796 19.57 -28.15 -25.01
N HIS A 797 19.34 -28.43 -23.73
CA HIS A 797 18.86 -29.73 -23.25
C HIS A 797 18.06 -29.64 -21.95
N TRP A 798 16.87 -30.26 -21.88
CA TRP A 798 16.51 -31.32 -20.91
C TRP A 798 15.01 -31.69 -20.93
N ASP A 799 14.64 -32.59 -21.84
CA ASP A 799 13.59 -33.57 -21.53
C ASP A 799 14.14 -34.60 -20.52
N ASN A 800 13.22 -35.29 -19.81
CA ASN A 800 13.41 -36.51 -18.99
C ASN A 800 13.47 -36.43 -17.45
N ASP A 801 13.08 -35.33 -16.79
CA ASP A 801 12.53 -35.45 -15.42
C ASP A 801 11.47 -34.37 -15.13
N PRO A 802 10.16 -34.71 -15.17
CA PRO A 802 9.07 -33.78 -14.84
C PRO A 802 8.89 -33.50 -13.35
N SER A 803 9.63 -34.18 -12.45
CA SER A 803 9.44 -34.10 -11.00
C SER A 803 10.25 -33.01 -10.29
N MET A 804 11.27 -32.45 -10.96
CA MET A 804 11.98 -31.24 -10.53
C MET A 804 11.68 -30.08 -11.48
N ALA A 805 11.50 -28.88 -10.93
CA ALA A 805 11.34 -27.70 -11.76
C ALA A 805 12.65 -27.39 -12.51
N PRO A 806 12.61 -26.86 -13.75
CA PRO A 806 13.82 -26.49 -14.50
C PRO A 806 14.79 -25.58 -13.72
N PHE A 807 14.26 -24.83 -12.75
CA PHE A 807 14.94 -23.80 -11.97
C PHE A 807 15.78 -24.34 -10.80
N ASP A 808 15.63 -25.62 -10.43
CA ASP A 808 16.40 -26.26 -9.34
C ASP A 808 17.75 -26.81 -9.80
N ARG A 809 18.05 -26.74 -11.11
CA ARG A 809 19.29 -27.26 -11.70
C ARG A 809 20.34 -26.17 -11.85
N ARG A 810 21.55 -26.42 -11.34
CA ARG A 810 22.74 -25.66 -11.75
C ARG A 810 22.98 -25.88 -13.25
N PRO A 811 23.38 -24.85 -14.02
CA PRO A 811 23.78 -25.06 -15.40
C PRO A 811 24.96 -26.06 -15.47
N PRO A 812 25.03 -26.95 -16.48
CA PRO A 812 26.19 -27.81 -16.69
C PRO A 812 27.38 -26.98 -17.16
N ARG A 813 28.59 -27.57 -17.07
CA ARG A 813 29.80 -26.96 -17.64
C ARG A 813 29.68 -26.81 -19.17
N PRO A 814 29.94 -25.63 -19.74
CA PRO A 814 29.93 -25.44 -21.19
C PRO A 814 30.98 -26.29 -21.89
N THR A 815 30.56 -27.11 -22.87
CA THR A 815 31.47 -27.72 -23.85
C THR A 815 31.84 -26.74 -24.97
N GLY A 816 31.11 -25.62 -25.08
CA GLY A 816 31.28 -24.57 -26.08
C GLY A 816 30.27 -24.71 -27.22
N LYS A 817 30.00 -23.62 -27.95
CA LYS A 817 29.13 -23.65 -29.14
C LYS A 817 29.73 -24.62 -30.17
N ASN A 818 28.98 -25.66 -30.56
CA ASN A 818 29.45 -26.75 -31.43
C ASN A 818 30.77 -27.41 -30.97
N ASP A 819 31.00 -27.51 -29.65
CA ASP A 819 32.23 -28.04 -29.02
C ASP A 819 33.54 -27.33 -29.43
N SER A 820 33.46 -26.10 -29.96
CA SER A 820 34.62 -25.36 -30.49
C SER A 820 35.49 -24.67 -29.42
N VAL A 821 34.87 -24.14 -28.35
CA VAL A 821 35.55 -23.36 -27.31
C VAL A 821 35.12 -23.85 -25.93
N ALA A 822 35.82 -24.84 -25.40
CA ALA A 822 35.59 -25.34 -24.05
C ALA A 822 35.94 -24.27 -22.99
N MET A 823 35.13 -24.18 -21.93
CA MET A 823 35.40 -23.27 -20.80
C MET A 823 36.59 -23.80 -19.96
N PRO A 824 37.65 -22.99 -19.72
CA PRO A 824 38.77 -23.36 -18.85
C PRO A 824 38.35 -23.77 -17.44
N ASP A 825 39.12 -24.67 -16.81
CA ASP A 825 38.83 -25.17 -15.44
C ASP A 825 38.75 -24.03 -14.42
N ASP A 826 39.68 -23.07 -14.48
CA ASP A 826 39.76 -21.97 -13.51
C ASP A 826 38.62 -20.95 -13.63
N LEU A 827 38.11 -20.72 -14.85
CA LEU A 827 36.91 -19.90 -15.07
C LEU A 827 35.64 -20.66 -14.66
N TRP A 828 35.61 -21.98 -14.84
CA TRP A 828 34.51 -22.82 -14.36
C TRP A 828 34.44 -22.82 -12.82
N GLU A 829 35.55 -23.06 -12.12
CA GLU A 829 35.63 -23.00 -10.66
C GLU A 829 35.25 -21.62 -10.11
N LEU A 830 35.65 -20.53 -10.80
CA LEU A 830 35.24 -19.17 -10.46
C LEU A 830 33.72 -19.00 -10.55
N ALA A 831 33.10 -19.48 -11.63
CA ALA A 831 31.66 -19.39 -11.83
C ALA A 831 30.88 -20.22 -10.79
N GLU A 832 31.36 -21.42 -10.42
CA GLU A 832 30.77 -22.20 -9.33
C GLU A 832 30.81 -21.47 -7.99
N ARG A 833 31.91 -20.76 -7.69
CA ARG A 833 32.05 -19.90 -6.49
C ARG A 833 31.18 -18.64 -6.55
N CYS A 834 30.64 -18.27 -7.72
CA CYS A 834 29.63 -17.23 -7.85
C CYS A 834 28.19 -17.74 -7.59
N TRP A 835 27.91 -19.05 -7.64
CA TRP A 835 26.55 -19.61 -7.40
C TRP A 835 26.36 -20.32 -6.05
N VAL A 836 27.34 -20.26 -5.14
CA VAL A 836 27.13 -20.68 -3.75
C VAL A 836 26.14 -19.76 -3.02
N GLY A 837 25.75 -20.12 -1.79
CA GLY A 837 24.81 -19.33 -0.99
C GLY A 837 25.33 -17.91 -0.75
N PRO A 838 24.45 -16.90 -0.59
CA PRO A 838 24.84 -15.48 -0.61
C PRO A 838 25.85 -15.06 0.47
N VAL A 839 26.01 -15.85 1.54
CA VAL A 839 27.01 -15.63 2.62
C VAL A 839 28.40 -16.17 2.25
N GLU A 840 28.47 -17.22 1.45
CA GLU A 840 29.72 -17.90 1.03
C GLU A 840 30.23 -17.38 -0.33
N ARG A 841 29.40 -16.59 -1.01
CA ARG A 841 29.64 -16.08 -2.36
C ARG A 841 30.73 -15.01 -2.34
N LEU A 842 31.55 -15.01 -3.40
CA LEU A 842 32.63 -14.05 -3.58
C LEU A 842 32.12 -12.59 -3.60
N THR A 843 32.97 -11.66 -3.17
CA THR A 843 32.80 -10.24 -3.55
C THR A 843 33.35 -10.02 -4.96
N MET A 844 32.93 -8.95 -5.65
CA MET A 844 33.52 -8.62 -6.95
C MET A 844 35.03 -8.32 -6.85
N SER A 845 35.52 -7.85 -5.71
CA SER A 845 36.95 -7.67 -5.43
C SER A 845 37.70 -9.02 -5.42
N ASP A 846 37.11 -10.07 -4.83
CA ASP A 846 37.67 -11.42 -4.85
C ASP A 846 37.66 -12.03 -6.26
N VAL A 847 36.60 -11.75 -7.04
CA VAL A 847 36.48 -12.18 -8.44
C VAL A 847 37.56 -11.53 -9.30
N VAL A 848 37.72 -10.20 -9.25
CA VAL A 848 38.77 -9.46 -9.98
C VAL A 848 40.16 -9.93 -9.55
N ALA A 849 40.41 -10.09 -8.24
CA ALA A 849 41.67 -10.60 -7.73
C ALA A 849 41.96 -12.05 -8.17
N THR A 850 40.93 -12.88 -8.38
CA THR A 850 41.10 -14.25 -8.89
C THR A 850 41.42 -14.22 -10.39
N LEU A 851 40.69 -13.44 -11.19
CA LEU A 851 40.92 -13.31 -12.63
C LEU A 851 42.32 -12.75 -12.95
N LEU A 852 42.77 -11.74 -12.22
CA LEU A 852 44.10 -11.12 -12.40
C LEU A 852 45.27 -12.03 -11.98
N ARG A 853 45.07 -13.00 -11.07
CA ARG A 853 46.09 -14.00 -10.72
C ARG A 853 46.25 -15.10 -11.77
N ASN A 854 45.24 -15.26 -12.62
CA ASN A 854 45.17 -16.27 -13.66
C ASN A 854 45.33 -15.65 -15.07
N GLN A 855 45.81 -14.41 -15.16
CA GLN A 855 46.38 -13.80 -16.38
C GLN A 855 47.90 -13.97 -16.39
#